data_AF-A0AA88SBF6-F1
#
_entry.id   AF-A0AA88SBF6-F1
#
_cell.length_a   1.000
_cell.length_b   1.000
_cell.length_c   1.000
_cell.angle_alpha   90.00
_cell.angle_beta   90.00
_cell.angle_gamma   90.00
#
_symmetry.space_group_name_H-M   'P 1'
#
loop_
_entity.id
_entity.type
_entity.pdbx_description
1 polymer ?
#
loop_
_entity_poly.entity_id
_entity_poly.type
_entity_poly.pdbx_seq_one_letter_code
_entity_poly.pdbx_strand_id
1 'polypeptide(L)'
;MAEHAVSFAKDFLTAGFAAAISETAVAPIERVKLLLQVQHASNQITPDKHYKGFIDCFIRIPKEQGVYSYWRGNLANVIRYFPTQALNFAFKDKYRKMFLNGIDQHKQFWKYFAGNLASGGAAGATSLCFVYPLDFTRTRLAVDVGKTQAEREFRGVRDCLLKIYKSDGVRGLYQGFCVSLQGIIIYRAACFGIYDTAKGMLPDPNNTHILVSWMIAQTVTCVASMISYPFDTVRRCMMMQSGLKGADIMYTGTIDCWPAKLTLGAGIRSLSCPERNARPPVIRVGRRESGTLLPGFFDNSTLNMSILGLKKKQPNTFKVKVITMDAEMEFSCEVKWKGKDLFDLVCRTIGLRETWFFGLRYTVKDTYAWLKPEKQVLDQDVPKDSPITFHFLAKFFPEKVEEELVQEITQHLFFLQVKKQILDEEIFCSPEASVLLASYAVQAKYGDYDPNFHKRGFLAQDELLPKRVLMQYQMTPDMWEEKITAWYAEHRGIARDEAEMEYLKIAQDLEMYGVSYFAITQNKRDTDLLLGVDAQGLHIYSPNSKLNPNKSFPWSGIRNISYSEKEFTIKPLDKKKEVFKFYSSQLRVNKLILQLCIGNHDLFMRRRKVDSIEVQQMKAQAKEEKARKKMERQILAREKQMREEAERAKEEMERRLFQLQDEARLANEALLRSEETADLLAEKAQIAEEEAKLLAHKAAEAEQERQRLEVTAMKTKEEKRLMEQKMREAEQLAVKLVEQSERRLKEADHLKQDLTEAKDAERRAKQKLLEITKTTYPLIAAYSAPPAPPEAADFAYESESMRLDFKDSDMKRLSMEIERERLEYMEKSKHLQDQLKELKSEIESLKLEEQQQQQQQQHQQQQQQQQQQQQQRNRRLSTASTVRREVTSRSQSTYLTAIETLHTCLRWLSLKKCEPAPDR
;
A
#
# COMPACT_ATOMS: atom_id res chain seq x y z
N MET A 1 -14.99 35.77 -15.15
CA MET A 1 -13.57 36.18 -15.31
C MET A 1 -12.85 36.36 -13.97
N ALA A 2 -13.42 37.06 -12.98
CA ALA A 2 -12.80 37.25 -11.66
C ALA A 2 -12.52 35.93 -10.91
N GLU A 3 -13.45 34.98 -10.96
CA GLU A 3 -13.32 33.68 -10.26
C GLU A 3 -12.18 32.81 -10.81
N HIS A 4 -12.02 32.75 -12.15
CA HIS A 4 -10.88 32.09 -12.79
C HIS A 4 -9.54 32.76 -12.47
N ALA A 5 -9.50 34.09 -12.35
CA ALA A 5 -8.30 34.81 -11.98
C ALA A 5 -7.90 34.54 -10.51
N VAL A 6 -8.89 34.46 -9.61
CA VAL A 6 -8.66 34.14 -8.19
C VAL A 6 -8.21 32.69 -8.01
N SER A 7 -8.84 31.73 -8.71
CA SER A 7 -8.42 30.32 -8.71
C SER A 7 -7.00 30.18 -9.27
N PHE A 8 -6.69 30.82 -10.40
CA PHE A 8 -5.35 30.83 -10.97
C PHE A 8 -4.30 31.39 -10.00
N ALA A 9 -4.60 32.51 -9.32
CA ALA A 9 -3.69 33.10 -8.35
C ALA A 9 -3.44 32.19 -7.15
N LYS A 10 -4.48 31.53 -6.63
CA LYS A 10 -4.36 30.56 -5.53
C LYS A 10 -3.50 29.36 -5.91
N ASP A 11 -3.73 28.77 -7.08
CA ASP A 11 -2.98 27.60 -7.55
C ASP A 11 -1.52 27.98 -7.85
N PHE A 12 -1.30 29.13 -8.46
CA PHE A 12 0.03 29.67 -8.76
C PHE A 12 0.86 29.91 -7.50
N LEU A 13 0.28 30.57 -6.49
CA LEU A 13 0.97 30.86 -5.24
C LEU A 13 1.24 29.59 -4.43
N THR A 14 0.24 28.71 -4.30
CA THR A 14 0.37 27.44 -3.57
C THR A 14 1.45 26.56 -4.20
N ALA A 15 1.43 26.38 -5.53
CA ALA A 15 2.44 25.62 -6.24
C ALA A 15 3.84 26.27 -6.17
N GLY A 16 3.90 27.61 -6.24
CA GLY A 16 5.14 28.38 -6.13
C GLY A 16 5.82 28.22 -4.76
N PHE A 17 5.05 28.37 -3.67
CA PHE A 17 5.58 28.21 -2.30
C PHE A 17 5.97 26.76 -2.00
N ALA A 18 5.17 25.77 -2.40
CA ALA A 18 5.51 24.38 -2.23
C ALA A 18 6.82 24.01 -2.95
N ALA A 19 7.00 24.49 -4.19
CA ALA A 19 8.24 24.29 -4.93
C ALA A 19 9.42 25.00 -4.26
N ALA A 20 9.22 26.23 -3.76
CA ALA A 20 10.28 26.98 -3.07
C ALA A 20 10.80 26.24 -1.83
N ILE A 21 9.91 25.64 -1.03
CA ILE A 21 10.27 24.84 0.15
C ILE A 21 11.04 23.59 -0.29
N SER A 22 10.50 22.84 -1.27
CA SER A 22 11.11 21.61 -1.76
C SER A 22 12.52 21.83 -2.32
N GLU A 23 12.68 22.84 -3.17
CA GLU A 23 13.97 23.16 -3.79
C GLU A 23 14.98 23.68 -2.77
N THR A 24 14.52 24.42 -1.77
CA THR A 24 15.40 24.87 -0.67
C THR A 24 15.88 23.70 0.18
N ALA A 25 15.05 22.68 0.39
CA ALA A 25 15.45 21.46 1.08
C ALA A 25 16.48 20.64 0.29
N VAL A 26 16.35 20.60 -1.05
CA VAL A 26 17.21 19.79 -1.93
C VAL A 26 18.47 20.54 -2.42
N ALA A 27 18.50 21.87 -2.32
CA ALA A 27 19.60 22.73 -2.77
C ALA A 27 21.02 22.29 -2.31
N PRO A 28 21.26 21.83 -1.07
CA PRO A 28 22.57 21.35 -0.66
C PRO A 28 23.09 20.19 -1.51
N ILE A 29 22.23 19.22 -1.83
CA ILE A 29 22.56 18.05 -2.64
C ILE A 29 22.85 18.45 -4.09
N GLU A 30 22.02 19.33 -4.64
CA GLU A 30 22.21 19.81 -6.01
C GLU A 30 23.48 20.62 -6.16
N ARG A 31 23.83 21.44 -5.16
CA ARG A 31 25.10 22.18 -5.18
C ARG A 31 26.29 21.23 -5.20
N VAL A 32 26.29 20.20 -4.35
CA VAL A 32 27.36 19.18 -4.33
C VAL A 32 27.46 18.47 -5.68
N LYS A 33 26.32 18.07 -6.26
CA LYS A 33 26.26 17.48 -7.60
C LYS A 33 26.88 18.40 -8.65
N LEU A 34 26.50 19.68 -8.70
CA LEU A 34 27.00 20.63 -9.68
C LEU A 34 28.51 20.85 -9.56
N LEU A 35 29.04 21.00 -8.33
CA LEU A 35 30.48 21.13 -8.10
C LEU A 35 31.26 19.91 -8.63
N LEU A 36 30.80 18.70 -8.33
CA LEU A 36 31.43 17.47 -8.85
C LEU A 36 31.33 17.34 -10.37
N GLN A 37 30.20 17.77 -10.95
CA GLN A 37 29.92 17.68 -12.39
C GLN A 37 30.80 18.63 -13.20
N VAL A 38 31.07 19.85 -12.70
CA VAL A 38 31.80 20.89 -13.46
C VAL A 38 33.19 21.23 -12.94
N GLN A 39 33.70 20.60 -11.87
CA GLN A 39 35.03 20.93 -11.30
C GLN A 39 36.15 20.94 -12.35
N HIS A 40 36.14 20.00 -13.31
CA HIS A 40 37.13 19.94 -14.40
C HIS A 40 37.03 21.08 -15.42
N ALA A 41 35.91 21.81 -15.41
CA ALA A 41 35.66 22.97 -16.26
C ALA A 41 35.69 24.29 -15.47
N SER A 42 36.01 24.25 -14.17
CA SER A 42 36.07 25.43 -13.29
C SER A 42 37.50 25.95 -13.18
N ASN A 43 37.69 27.26 -13.38
CA ASN A 43 38.99 27.90 -13.20
C ASN A 43 39.28 28.28 -11.73
N GLN A 44 38.28 28.17 -10.84
CA GLN A 44 38.43 28.49 -9.42
C GLN A 44 38.94 27.32 -8.58
N ILE A 45 38.78 26.08 -9.07
CA ILE A 45 39.21 24.87 -8.37
C ILE A 45 40.43 24.33 -9.11
N THR A 46 41.59 24.41 -8.48
CA THR A 46 42.82 23.86 -9.04
C THR A 46 42.80 22.32 -9.01
N PRO A 47 43.50 21.62 -9.93
CA PRO A 47 43.44 20.17 -10.02
C PRO A 47 43.81 19.42 -8.73
N ASP A 48 44.68 19.99 -7.89
CA ASP A 48 45.08 19.48 -6.58
C ASP A 48 43.98 19.58 -5.52
N LYS A 49 43.01 20.50 -5.72
CA LYS A 49 41.89 20.76 -4.80
C LYS A 49 40.57 20.14 -5.24
N HIS A 50 40.55 19.42 -6.37
CA HIS A 50 39.37 18.70 -6.84
C HIS A 50 38.74 17.83 -5.74
N TYR A 51 37.42 17.78 -5.72
CA TYR A 51 36.66 16.96 -4.77
C TYR A 51 36.74 15.49 -5.18
N LYS A 52 37.04 14.62 -4.21
CA LYS A 52 37.25 13.19 -4.46
C LYS A 52 35.95 12.40 -4.60
N GLY A 53 34.83 13.00 -4.21
CA GLY A 53 33.51 12.39 -4.28
C GLY A 53 32.46 13.17 -3.49
N PHE A 54 31.25 12.59 -3.40
CA PHE A 54 30.09 13.20 -2.77
C PHE A 54 30.32 13.53 -1.29
N ILE A 55 30.78 12.54 -0.50
CA ILE A 55 31.04 12.70 0.94
C ILE A 55 32.15 13.74 1.20
N ASP A 56 33.22 13.72 0.41
CA ASP A 56 34.32 14.69 0.51
C ASP A 56 33.82 16.12 0.30
N CYS A 57 32.94 16.34 -0.68
CA CYS A 57 32.34 17.64 -0.95
C CYS A 57 31.46 18.13 0.22
N PHE A 58 30.62 17.26 0.81
CA PHE A 58 29.81 17.59 2.00
C PHE A 58 30.64 17.92 3.24
N ILE A 59 31.82 17.33 3.39
CA ILE A 59 32.69 17.65 4.53
C ILE A 59 33.45 18.95 4.28
N ARG A 60 33.90 19.19 3.04
CA ARG A 60 34.77 20.31 2.70
C ARG A 60 34.05 21.63 2.51
N ILE A 61 32.86 21.66 1.91
CA ILE A 61 32.09 22.90 1.72
C ILE A 61 31.92 23.72 3.02
N PRO A 62 31.41 23.15 4.13
CA PRO A 62 31.20 23.92 5.35
C PRO A 62 32.54 24.37 5.99
N LYS A 63 33.60 23.56 5.86
CA LYS A 63 34.94 23.89 6.37
C LYS A 63 35.63 25.00 5.58
N GLU A 64 35.53 24.95 4.25
CA GLU A 64 36.21 25.88 3.34
C GLU A 64 35.40 27.17 3.12
N GLN A 65 34.07 27.08 3.04
CA GLN A 65 33.20 28.17 2.58
C GLN A 65 32.09 28.55 3.56
N GLY A 66 31.93 27.82 4.68
CA GLY A 66 30.86 28.02 5.66
C GLY A 66 29.56 27.29 5.33
N VAL A 67 28.76 26.98 6.36
CA VAL A 67 27.54 26.14 6.25
C VAL A 67 26.50 26.74 5.30
N TYR A 68 26.27 28.05 5.34
CA TYR A 68 25.29 28.72 4.48
C TYR A 68 25.65 28.66 2.98
N SER A 69 26.88 28.30 2.64
CA SER A 69 27.27 28.13 1.25
C SER A 69 26.46 27.01 0.57
N TYR A 70 25.94 26.01 1.27
CA TYR A 70 25.09 24.98 0.63
C TYR A 70 23.92 25.52 -0.21
N TRP A 71 23.37 26.68 0.16
CA TRP A 71 22.26 27.32 -0.54
C TRP A 71 22.68 28.38 -1.57
N ARG A 72 23.97 28.47 -1.91
CA ARG A 72 24.43 29.43 -2.91
C ARG A 72 23.82 29.09 -4.28
N GLY A 73 23.21 30.08 -4.90
CA GLY A 73 22.44 29.91 -6.14
C GLY A 73 20.96 29.52 -5.92
N ASN A 74 20.54 29.17 -4.69
CA ASN A 74 19.16 28.78 -4.41
C ASN A 74 18.15 29.92 -4.67
N LEU A 75 18.53 31.18 -4.45
CA LEU A 75 17.64 32.31 -4.78
C LEU A 75 17.30 32.34 -6.28
N ALA A 76 18.28 32.17 -7.16
CA ALA A 76 18.03 32.05 -8.60
C ALA A 76 17.16 30.83 -8.91
N ASN A 77 17.35 29.74 -8.16
CA ASN A 77 16.54 28.55 -8.28
C ASN A 77 15.07 28.80 -7.95
N VAL A 78 14.76 29.42 -6.81
CA VAL A 78 13.40 29.71 -6.37
C VAL A 78 12.71 30.70 -7.31
N ILE A 79 13.38 31.79 -7.68
CA ILE A 79 12.82 32.80 -8.59
C ILE A 79 12.42 32.17 -9.92
N ARG A 80 13.22 31.23 -10.43
CA ARG A 80 12.99 30.54 -11.70
C ARG A 80 11.69 29.75 -11.74
N TYR A 81 11.21 29.23 -10.61
CA TYR A 81 10.01 28.40 -10.58
C TYR A 81 8.74 29.18 -10.89
N PHE A 82 8.62 30.43 -10.44
CA PHE A 82 7.43 31.25 -10.69
C PHE A 82 7.18 31.48 -12.19
N PRO A 83 8.14 31.97 -13.01
CA PRO A 83 7.97 32.05 -14.46
C PRO A 83 7.74 30.68 -15.09
N THR A 84 8.41 29.63 -14.63
CA THR A 84 8.24 28.27 -15.18
C THR A 84 6.80 27.78 -15.03
N GLN A 85 6.18 27.98 -13.86
CA GLN A 85 4.79 27.59 -13.64
C GLN A 85 3.82 28.45 -14.46
N ALA A 86 4.01 29.77 -14.49
CA ALA A 86 3.18 30.66 -15.31
C ALA A 86 3.21 30.27 -16.81
N LEU A 87 4.39 29.97 -17.35
CA LEU A 87 4.56 29.59 -18.75
C LEU A 87 4.01 28.20 -19.04
N ASN A 88 4.11 27.25 -18.10
CA ASN A 88 3.49 25.94 -18.23
C ASN A 88 1.97 26.05 -18.34
N PHE A 89 1.31 26.84 -17.47
CA PHE A 89 -0.13 27.09 -17.56
C PHE A 89 -0.51 27.82 -18.86
N ALA A 90 0.29 28.79 -19.30
CA ALA A 90 -0.02 29.57 -20.51
C ALA A 90 0.10 28.78 -21.82
N PHE A 91 1.09 27.89 -21.94
CA PHE A 91 1.45 27.29 -23.22
C PHE A 91 1.06 25.82 -23.39
N LYS A 92 0.85 25.07 -22.28
CA LYS A 92 0.57 23.63 -22.35
C LYS A 92 -0.67 23.33 -23.18
N ASP A 93 -1.79 24.01 -22.94
CA ASP A 93 -3.04 23.77 -23.65
C ASP A 93 -2.98 24.27 -25.10
N LYS A 94 -2.24 25.36 -25.35
CA LYS A 94 -2.07 25.94 -26.69
C LYS A 94 -1.27 25.01 -27.62
N TYR A 95 -0.14 24.49 -27.15
CA TYR A 95 0.65 23.54 -27.94
C TYR A 95 -0.02 22.18 -28.07
N ARG A 96 -0.73 21.73 -27.02
CA ARG A 96 -1.51 20.49 -27.09
C ARG A 96 -2.59 20.60 -28.17
N LYS A 97 -3.33 21.72 -28.22
CA LYS A 97 -4.32 21.98 -29.26
C LYS A 97 -3.69 22.16 -30.66
N MET A 98 -2.49 22.73 -30.76
CA MET A 98 -1.82 22.91 -32.06
C MET A 98 -1.36 21.57 -32.67
N PHE A 99 -0.80 20.66 -31.87
CA PHE A 99 -0.18 19.43 -32.36
C PHE A 99 -1.06 18.17 -32.28
N LEU A 100 -2.15 18.17 -31.48
CA LEU A 100 -3.01 17.00 -31.29
C LEU A 100 -4.45 17.18 -31.81
N ASN A 101 -4.81 18.35 -32.34
CA ASN A 101 -6.16 18.56 -32.86
C ASN A 101 -6.41 17.66 -34.09
N GLY A 102 -7.45 16.83 -34.02
CA GLY A 102 -7.82 15.87 -35.07
C GLY A 102 -7.06 14.54 -35.09
N ILE A 103 -6.21 14.25 -34.08
CA ILE A 103 -5.47 12.98 -33.99
C ILE A 103 -6.15 12.05 -32.98
N ASP A 104 -6.62 10.89 -33.44
CA ASP A 104 -7.26 9.86 -32.61
C ASP A 104 -6.20 8.96 -31.94
N GLN A 105 -6.21 8.95 -30.60
CA GLN A 105 -5.26 8.20 -29.76
C GLN A 105 -5.30 6.69 -30.00
N HIS A 106 -6.46 6.12 -30.34
CA HIS A 106 -6.64 4.67 -30.45
C HIS A 106 -6.42 4.14 -31.87
N LYS A 107 -6.46 5.00 -32.89
CA LYS A 107 -6.29 4.61 -34.30
C LYS A 107 -4.92 4.98 -34.89
N GLN A 108 -4.21 5.96 -34.33
CA GLN A 108 -2.98 6.52 -34.92
C GLN A 108 -1.86 6.77 -33.88
N PHE A 109 -1.42 5.70 -33.20
CA PHE A 109 -0.41 5.75 -32.12
C PHE A 109 0.82 6.60 -32.46
N TRP A 110 1.51 6.34 -33.58
CA TRP A 110 2.74 7.05 -33.95
C TRP A 110 2.53 8.55 -34.19
N LYS A 111 1.37 8.95 -34.74
CA LYS A 111 1.03 10.38 -34.92
C LYS A 111 0.69 11.05 -33.59
N TYR A 112 -0.02 10.35 -32.71
CA TYR A 112 -0.33 10.82 -31.36
C TYR A 112 0.92 10.96 -30.49
N PHE A 113 1.84 9.99 -30.57
CA PHE A 113 3.13 10.03 -29.90
C PHE A 113 3.99 11.19 -30.42
N ALA A 114 4.15 11.32 -31.74
CA ALA A 114 4.91 12.41 -32.34
C ALA A 114 4.30 13.79 -32.01
N GLY A 115 2.98 13.91 -32.03
CA GLY A 115 2.26 15.13 -31.65
C GLY A 115 2.45 15.51 -30.18
N ASN A 116 2.44 14.55 -29.26
CA ASN A 116 2.72 14.79 -27.84
C ASN A 116 4.19 15.16 -27.60
N LEU A 117 5.12 14.49 -28.29
CA LEU A 117 6.55 14.82 -28.21
C LEU A 117 6.83 16.23 -28.76
N ALA A 118 6.23 16.59 -29.90
CA ALA A 118 6.31 17.92 -30.49
C ALA A 118 5.70 18.99 -29.58
N SER A 119 4.51 18.72 -29.02
CA SER A 119 3.85 19.61 -28.06
C SER A 119 4.70 19.82 -26.79
N GLY A 120 5.23 18.73 -26.21
CA GLY A 120 6.06 18.78 -25.01
C GLY A 120 7.41 19.46 -25.27
N GLY A 121 8.04 19.18 -26.41
CA GLY A 121 9.27 19.81 -26.86
C GLY A 121 9.09 21.31 -27.13
N ALA A 122 8.03 21.71 -27.83
CA ALA A 122 7.73 23.11 -28.13
C ALA A 122 7.37 23.92 -26.87
N ALA A 123 6.57 23.34 -25.96
CA ALA A 123 6.28 23.96 -24.67
C ALA A 123 7.54 24.14 -23.82
N GLY A 124 8.38 23.09 -23.75
CA GLY A 124 9.66 23.13 -23.06
C GLY A 124 10.63 24.16 -23.65
N ALA A 125 10.75 24.21 -24.98
CA ALA A 125 11.61 25.17 -25.68
C ALA A 125 11.17 26.62 -25.43
N THR A 126 9.86 26.88 -25.54
CA THR A 126 9.29 28.22 -25.32
C THR A 126 9.51 28.68 -23.87
N SER A 127 9.28 27.80 -22.89
CA SER A 127 9.55 28.11 -21.49
C SER A 127 11.03 28.41 -21.26
N LEU A 128 11.91 27.57 -21.82
CA LEU A 128 13.35 27.72 -21.70
C LEU A 128 13.83 29.05 -22.30
N CYS A 129 13.24 29.55 -23.39
CA CYS A 129 13.58 30.87 -23.95
C CYS A 129 13.46 32.02 -22.94
N PHE A 130 12.59 31.93 -21.93
CA PHE A 130 12.46 32.98 -20.90
C PHE A 130 13.23 32.63 -19.63
N VAL A 131 13.30 31.35 -19.30
CA VAL A 131 13.78 30.85 -18.00
C VAL A 131 15.28 30.55 -18.02
N TYR A 132 15.88 30.32 -19.20
CA TYR A 132 17.28 29.90 -19.32
C TYR A 132 18.30 30.84 -18.66
N PRO A 133 18.18 32.17 -18.73
CA PRO A 133 19.11 33.06 -18.03
C PRO A 133 19.14 32.82 -16.50
N LEU A 134 18.00 32.50 -15.89
CA LEU A 134 17.94 32.17 -14.46
C LEU A 134 18.55 30.79 -14.16
N ASP A 135 18.35 29.80 -15.04
CA ASP A 135 19.04 28.50 -14.96
C ASP A 135 20.57 28.64 -15.06
N PHE A 136 21.02 29.49 -16.00
CA PHE A 136 22.42 29.83 -16.19
C PHE A 136 22.98 30.48 -14.93
N THR A 137 22.31 31.51 -14.39
CA THR A 137 22.74 32.19 -13.16
C THR A 137 22.75 31.28 -11.95
N ARG A 138 21.75 30.40 -11.79
CA ARG A 138 21.73 29.36 -10.75
C ARG A 138 22.99 28.50 -10.83
N THR A 139 23.32 28.01 -12.03
CA THR A 139 24.49 27.15 -12.26
C THR A 139 25.78 27.87 -11.90
N ARG A 140 25.99 29.08 -12.45
CA ARG A 140 27.19 29.90 -12.18
C ARG A 140 27.37 30.23 -10.71
N LEU A 141 26.28 30.57 -10.00
CA LEU A 141 26.36 30.88 -8.57
C LEU A 141 26.60 29.64 -7.70
N ALA A 142 26.02 28.49 -8.06
CA ALA A 142 26.17 27.25 -7.29
C ALA A 142 27.61 26.70 -7.33
N VAL A 143 28.30 26.90 -8.45
CA VAL A 143 29.67 26.43 -8.69
C VAL A 143 30.74 27.46 -8.31
N ASP A 144 30.32 28.69 -8.01
CA ASP A 144 31.19 29.77 -7.54
C ASP A 144 31.64 29.50 -6.09
N VAL A 145 32.93 29.21 -5.93
CA VAL A 145 33.56 28.84 -4.67
C VAL A 145 34.32 30.01 -4.06
N GLY A 146 34.18 30.18 -2.74
CA GLY A 146 34.92 31.19 -1.99
C GLY A 146 34.29 31.45 -0.63
N LYS A 147 35.11 31.81 0.36
CA LYS A 147 34.68 32.11 1.72
C LYS A 147 34.27 33.57 1.86
N THR A 148 35.04 34.47 1.25
CA THR A 148 34.79 35.92 1.25
C THR A 148 34.25 36.40 -0.09
N GLN A 149 33.68 37.61 -0.12
CA GLN A 149 33.18 38.21 -1.37
C GLN A 149 34.30 38.55 -2.37
N ALA A 150 35.55 38.70 -1.91
CA ALA A 150 36.71 38.96 -2.76
C ALA A 150 37.19 37.70 -3.49
N GLU A 151 36.98 36.52 -2.90
CA GLU A 151 37.32 35.23 -3.50
C GLU A 151 36.27 34.73 -4.50
N ARG A 152 35.04 35.23 -4.40
CA ARG A 152 33.90 34.84 -5.25
C ARG A 152 33.84 35.65 -6.53
N GLU A 153 33.47 35.00 -7.63
CA GLU A 153 33.30 35.66 -8.92
C GLU A 153 32.06 36.58 -8.94
N PHE A 154 30.99 36.17 -8.25
CA PHE A 154 29.69 36.85 -8.31
C PHE A 154 29.17 37.26 -6.94
N ARG A 155 28.59 38.46 -6.84
CA ARG A 155 27.93 38.93 -5.61
C ARG A 155 26.54 38.33 -5.41
N GLY A 156 25.86 38.00 -6.50
CA GLY A 156 24.49 37.46 -6.50
C GLY A 156 23.90 37.40 -7.91
N VAL A 157 22.58 37.17 -8.01
CA VAL A 157 21.87 36.94 -9.28
C VAL A 157 22.05 38.11 -10.26
N ARG A 158 21.79 39.34 -9.80
CA ARG A 158 21.91 40.56 -10.61
C ARG A 158 23.34 40.79 -11.10
N ASP A 159 24.33 40.59 -10.24
CA ASP A 159 25.75 40.79 -10.57
C ASP A 159 26.22 39.77 -11.62
N CYS A 160 25.81 38.51 -11.49
CA CYS A 160 26.10 37.47 -12.47
C CYS A 160 25.51 37.79 -13.85
N LEU A 161 24.23 38.13 -13.92
CA LEU A 161 23.58 38.49 -15.19
C LEU A 161 24.25 39.69 -15.86
N LEU A 162 24.53 40.76 -15.11
CA LEU A 162 25.14 41.98 -15.65
C LEU A 162 26.59 41.77 -16.10
N LYS A 163 27.41 41.03 -15.34
CA LYS A 163 28.80 40.76 -15.70
C LYS A 163 28.89 39.94 -16.99
N ILE A 164 28.10 38.87 -17.09
CA ILE A 164 28.12 38.00 -18.28
C ILE A 164 27.52 38.71 -19.49
N TYR A 165 26.45 39.49 -19.31
CA TYR A 165 25.90 40.30 -20.39
C TYR A 165 26.92 41.33 -20.91
N LYS A 166 27.72 41.95 -20.02
CA LYS A 166 28.78 42.87 -20.42
C LYS A 166 29.97 42.19 -21.10
N SER A 167 30.30 40.96 -20.73
CA SER A 167 31.46 40.24 -21.30
C SER A 167 31.13 39.58 -22.65
N ASP A 168 29.98 38.90 -22.74
CA ASP A 168 29.66 37.94 -23.81
C ASP A 168 28.31 38.25 -24.49
N GLY A 169 27.60 39.29 -24.04
CA GLY A 169 26.28 39.67 -24.53
C GLY A 169 25.18 38.66 -24.19
N VAL A 170 24.07 38.74 -24.92
CA VAL A 170 22.93 37.80 -24.77
C VAL A 170 23.37 36.36 -25.06
N ARG A 171 24.29 36.15 -26.01
CA ARG A 171 24.77 34.82 -26.40
C ARG A 171 25.43 34.08 -25.23
N GLY A 172 26.17 34.78 -24.36
CA GLY A 172 26.77 34.20 -23.15
C GLY A 172 25.71 33.61 -22.21
N LEU A 173 24.61 34.33 -21.97
CA LEU A 173 23.54 33.87 -21.09
C LEU A 173 22.80 32.63 -21.62
N TYR A 174 22.90 32.33 -22.92
CA TYR A 174 22.26 31.18 -23.58
C TYR A 174 23.25 30.07 -23.97
N GLN A 175 24.50 30.10 -23.50
CA GLN A 175 25.45 29.03 -23.77
C GLN A 175 24.97 27.68 -23.24
N GLY A 176 24.93 26.66 -24.11
CA GLY A 176 24.39 25.33 -23.82
C GLY A 176 22.90 25.14 -24.12
N PHE A 177 22.20 26.17 -24.63
CA PHE A 177 20.74 26.12 -24.86
C PHE A 177 20.32 25.01 -25.84
N CYS A 178 21.05 24.84 -26.95
CA CYS A 178 20.73 23.81 -27.95
C CYS A 178 20.80 22.38 -27.39
N VAL A 179 21.80 22.09 -26.55
CA VAL A 179 21.93 20.79 -25.86
C VAL A 179 20.80 20.59 -24.87
N SER A 180 20.38 21.66 -24.20
CA SER A 180 19.24 21.62 -23.30
C SER A 180 17.94 21.23 -24.01
N LEU A 181 17.71 21.74 -25.23
CA LEU A 181 16.54 21.36 -26.03
C LEU A 181 16.56 19.87 -26.41
N GLN A 182 17.71 19.38 -26.86
CA GLN A 182 17.89 17.94 -27.17
C GLN A 182 17.65 17.07 -25.93
N GLY A 183 18.19 17.47 -24.78
CA GLY A 183 18.01 16.77 -23.50
C GLY A 183 16.54 16.69 -23.08
N ILE A 184 15.75 17.75 -23.27
CA ILE A 184 14.30 17.74 -22.96
C ILE A 184 13.56 16.73 -23.86
N ILE A 185 13.86 16.71 -25.16
CA ILE A 185 13.22 15.78 -26.11
C ILE A 185 13.55 14.34 -25.75
N ILE A 186 14.82 14.04 -25.47
CA ILE A 186 15.29 12.70 -25.10
C ILE A 186 14.69 12.25 -23.76
N TYR A 187 14.68 13.12 -22.76
CA TYR A 187 14.05 12.84 -21.47
C TYR A 187 12.56 12.51 -21.63
N ARG A 188 11.82 13.31 -22.40
CA ARG A 188 10.39 13.09 -22.64
C ARG A 188 10.13 11.79 -23.41
N ALA A 189 10.89 11.54 -24.48
CA ALA A 189 10.78 10.31 -25.26
C ALA A 189 11.06 9.07 -24.41
N ALA A 190 12.10 9.11 -23.56
CA ALA A 190 12.42 8.04 -22.63
C ALA A 190 11.33 7.86 -21.56
N CYS A 191 10.83 8.95 -20.96
CA CYS A 191 9.75 8.86 -19.97
C CYS A 191 8.49 8.20 -20.55
N PHE A 192 8.01 8.65 -21.72
CA PHE A 192 6.81 8.06 -22.33
C PHE A 192 7.06 6.63 -22.79
N GLY A 193 8.16 6.35 -23.49
CA GLY A 193 8.45 5.00 -23.99
C GLY A 193 8.57 3.97 -22.87
N ILE A 194 9.28 4.30 -21.78
CA ILE A 194 9.45 3.38 -20.65
C ILE A 194 8.15 3.29 -19.83
N TYR A 195 7.44 4.40 -19.62
CA TYR A 195 6.18 4.39 -18.86
C TYR A 195 5.08 3.59 -19.56
N ASP A 196 4.92 3.76 -20.87
CA ASP A 196 3.92 3.03 -21.66
C ASP A 196 4.25 1.54 -21.74
N THR A 197 5.55 1.19 -21.86
CA THR A 197 6.01 -0.20 -21.78
C THR A 197 5.71 -0.79 -20.40
N ALA A 198 6.04 -0.06 -19.33
CA ALA A 198 5.80 -0.50 -17.96
C ALA A 198 4.30 -0.67 -17.67
N LYS A 199 3.44 0.23 -18.19
CA LYS A 199 1.99 0.09 -18.11
C LYS A 199 1.45 -1.08 -18.94
N GLY A 200 1.99 -1.32 -20.14
CA GLY A 200 1.59 -2.45 -20.98
C GLY A 200 1.96 -3.81 -20.41
N MET A 201 2.89 -3.86 -19.46
CA MET A 201 3.26 -5.06 -18.71
C MET A 201 2.42 -5.29 -17.45
N LEU A 202 1.53 -4.34 -17.08
CA LEU A 202 0.64 -4.50 -15.94
C LEU A 202 -0.61 -5.32 -16.34
N PRO A 203 -1.02 -6.32 -15.53
CA PRO A 203 -2.23 -7.11 -15.79
C PRO A 203 -3.52 -6.27 -15.79
N ASP A 204 -3.59 -5.21 -14.96
CA ASP A 204 -4.69 -4.25 -14.92
C ASP A 204 -4.17 -2.81 -14.70
N PRO A 205 -4.10 -1.98 -15.77
CA PRO A 205 -3.60 -0.60 -15.70
C PRO A 205 -4.51 0.38 -14.96
N ASN A 206 -5.80 0.05 -14.76
CA ASN A 206 -6.78 0.95 -14.16
C ASN A 206 -7.01 0.67 -12.67
N ASN A 207 -6.64 -0.52 -12.18
CA ASN A 207 -6.79 -0.94 -10.78
C ASN A 207 -5.44 -1.18 -10.07
N THR A 208 -4.38 -0.46 -10.45
CA THR A 208 -3.05 -0.62 -9.88
C THR A 208 -2.87 0.22 -8.61
N HIS A 209 -2.40 -0.39 -7.53
CA HIS A 209 -2.14 0.29 -6.25
C HIS A 209 -1.24 1.53 -6.42
N ILE A 210 -1.52 2.60 -5.68
CA ILE A 210 -0.82 3.89 -5.80
C ILE A 210 0.70 3.77 -5.64
N LEU A 211 1.17 2.87 -4.75
CA LEU A 211 2.60 2.60 -4.56
C LEU A 211 3.26 1.96 -5.78
N VAL A 212 2.57 1.06 -6.49
CA VAL A 212 3.10 0.43 -7.70
C VAL A 212 3.19 1.46 -8.82
N SER A 213 2.14 2.26 -8.99
CA SER A 213 2.13 3.39 -9.93
C SER A 213 3.23 4.40 -9.61
N TRP A 214 3.46 4.69 -8.33
CA TRP A 214 4.55 5.56 -7.87
C TRP A 214 5.94 4.94 -8.12
N MET A 215 6.14 3.65 -7.82
CA MET A 215 7.40 2.95 -8.06
C MET A 215 7.73 2.88 -9.56
N ILE A 216 6.73 2.64 -10.40
CA ILE A 216 6.88 2.68 -11.87
C ILE A 216 7.26 4.09 -12.29
N ALA A 217 6.53 5.12 -11.84
CA ALA A 217 6.84 6.51 -12.16
C ALA A 217 8.26 6.90 -11.71
N GLN A 218 8.69 6.48 -10.52
CA GLN A 218 10.02 6.76 -10.00
C GLN A 218 11.11 6.02 -10.79
N THR A 219 10.89 4.74 -11.11
CA THR A 219 11.84 3.93 -11.90
C THR A 219 12.00 4.50 -13.30
N VAL A 220 10.88 4.82 -13.97
CA VAL A 220 10.87 5.50 -15.27
C VAL A 220 11.64 6.81 -15.21
N THR A 221 11.36 7.64 -14.20
CA THR A 221 12.00 8.95 -14.03
C THR A 221 13.51 8.80 -13.79
N CYS A 222 13.94 7.84 -12.98
CA CYS A 222 15.35 7.54 -12.75
C CYS A 222 16.06 7.11 -14.04
N VAL A 223 15.49 6.17 -14.80
CA VAL A 223 16.10 5.67 -16.05
C VAL A 223 16.13 6.76 -17.11
N ALA A 224 15.06 7.52 -17.29
CA ALA A 224 15.02 8.65 -18.22
C ALA A 224 16.02 9.77 -17.83
N SER A 225 16.20 10.00 -16.52
CA SER A 225 17.21 10.93 -16.00
C SER A 225 18.63 10.43 -16.29
N MET A 226 18.91 9.13 -16.15
CA MET A 226 20.21 8.54 -16.50
C MET A 226 20.52 8.69 -18.00
N ILE A 227 19.53 8.44 -18.86
CA ILE A 227 19.68 8.58 -20.32
C ILE A 227 19.94 10.04 -20.72
N SER A 228 19.27 11.00 -20.08
CA SER A 228 19.42 12.43 -20.38
C SER A 228 20.61 13.10 -19.67
N TYR A 229 21.21 12.44 -18.67
CA TYR A 229 22.29 12.98 -17.85
C TYR A 229 23.55 13.46 -18.62
N PRO A 230 24.00 12.78 -19.69
CA PRO A 230 25.10 13.29 -20.51
C PRO A 230 24.82 14.66 -21.13
N PHE A 231 23.56 14.91 -21.54
CA PHE A 231 23.14 16.19 -22.11
C PHE A 231 23.14 17.30 -21.07
N ASP A 232 22.66 17.02 -19.85
CA ASP A 232 22.76 17.98 -18.73
C ASP A 232 24.24 18.29 -18.43
N THR A 233 25.12 17.28 -18.40
CA THR A 233 26.55 17.48 -18.13
C THR A 233 27.22 18.39 -19.16
N VAL A 234 26.96 18.16 -20.45
CA VAL A 234 27.50 19.03 -21.51
C VAL A 234 26.88 20.42 -21.45
N ARG A 235 25.58 20.54 -21.16
CA ARG A 235 24.93 21.84 -20.92
C ARG A 235 25.66 22.61 -19.82
N ARG A 236 25.89 22.01 -18.64
CA ARG A 236 26.58 22.69 -17.52
C ARG A 236 28.03 23.05 -17.85
N CYS A 237 28.76 22.19 -18.57
CA CYS A 237 30.13 22.49 -19.00
C CYS A 237 30.18 23.66 -20.00
N MET A 238 29.21 23.73 -20.93
CA MET A 238 29.10 24.85 -21.86
C MET A 238 28.76 26.17 -21.15
N MET A 239 27.90 26.14 -20.12
CA MET A 239 27.62 27.33 -19.29
C MET A 239 28.89 27.86 -18.60
N MET A 240 29.85 26.99 -18.28
CA MET A 240 31.11 27.41 -17.64
C MET A 240 32.04 28.19 -18.57
N GLN A 241 31.87 28.08 -19.88
CA GLN A 241 32.70 28.79 -20.86
C GLN A 241 32.36 30.28 -20.98
N SER A 242 31.20 30.70 -20.47
CA SER A 242 30.77 32.10 -20.54
C SER A 242 31.57 32.97 -19.58
N GLY A 243 32.07 34.11 -20.07
CA GLY A 243 32.94 35.03 -19.35
C GLY A 243 34.44 34.75 -19.51
N LEU A 244 34.83 33.66 -20.19
CA LEU A 244 36.23 33.31 -20.45
C LEU A 244 36.71 33.87 -21.81
N LYS A 245 38.00 34.19 -21.92
CA LYS A 245 38.59 34.76 -23.14
C LYS A 245 39.86 34.01 -23.56
N GLY A 246 40.07 33.85 -24.87
CA GLY A 246 41.32 33.34 -25.43
C GLY A 246 41.66 31.92 -24.99
N ALA A 247 42.83 31.72 -24.39
CA ALA A 247 43.38 30.41 -24.00
C ALA A 247 42.63 29.73 -22.84
N ASP A 248 41.77 30.45 -22.12
CA ASP A 248 40.98 29.91 -21.00
C ASP A 248 39.70 29.19 -21.45
N ILE A 249 39.32 29.29 -22.74
CA ILE A 249 38.16 28.59 -23.30
C ILE A 249 38.56 27.14 -23.58
N MET A 250 37.94 26.20 -22.86
CA MET A 250 38.20 24.76 -23.02
C MET A 250 37.40 24.13 -24.17
N TYR A 251 36.21 24.66 -24.48
CA TYR A 251 35.33 24.10 -25.50
C TYR A 251 34.86 25.20 -26.44
N THR A 252 35.10 25.04 -27.73
CA THR A 252 34.68 26.01 -28.76
C THR A 252 33.18 25.93 -29.07
N GLY A 253 32.56 24.79 -28.75
CA GLY A 253 31.14 24.56 -28.95
C GLY A 253 30.67 23.22 -28.38
N THR A 254 29.37 22.96 -28.48
CA THR A 254 28.76 21.70 -28.02
C THR A 254 29.39 20.45 -28.62
N ILE A 255 29.67 20.48 -29.94
CA ILE A 255 30.20 19.32 -30.68
C ILE A 255 31.64 18.99 -30.24
N ASP A 256 32.40 20.00 -29.81
CA ASP A 256 33.75 19.86 -29.30
C ASP A 256 33.76 19.32 -27.85
N CYS A 257 32.77 19.72 -27.04
CA CYS A 257 32.60 19.23 -25.67
C CYS A 257 32.19 17.74 -25.59
N TRP A 258 31.44 17.23 -26.58
CA TRP A 258 30.85 15.89 -26.55
C TRP A 258 31.90 14.75 -26.53
N PRO A 259 32.89 14.70 -27.46
CA PRO A 259 33.93 13.68 -27.47
C PRO A 259 34.85 13.75 -26.25
N ALA A 260 35.19 14.95 -25.80
CA ALA A 260 36.04 15.17 -24.62
C ALA A 260 35.43 14.57 -23.34
N LYS A 261 34.10 14.54 -23.22
CA LYS A 261 33.41 13.93 -22.06
C LYS A 261 33.11 12.44 -22.23
N LEU A 262 32.93 11.96 -23.47
CA LEU A 262 32.77 10.53 -23.78
C LEU A 262 34.06 9.73 -23.50
N THR A 263 35.23 10.29 -23.77
CA THR A 263 36.53 9.62 -23.54
C THR A 263 36.94 9.58 -22.06
N LEU A 264 36.44 10.50 -21.22
CA LEU A 264 36.72 10.57 -19.79
C LEU A 264 35.84 9.65 -18.90
N GLY A 265 34.89 8.89 -19.48
CA GLY A 265 34.06 7.94 -18.73
C GLY A 265 33.21 8.55 -17.60
N ALA A 266 32.97 9.86 -17.63
CA ALA A 266 32.50 10.64 -16.49
C ALA A 266 30.99 10.56 -16.21
N GLY A 267 30.19 9.95 -17.11
CA GLY A 267 28.73 9.91 -16.97
C GLY A 267 28.19 8.85 -16.02
N ILE A 268 28.86 7.70 -15.91
CA ILE A 268 28.39 6.53 -15.12
C ILE A 268 29.27 6.32 -13.87
N ARG A 269 30.55 6.68 -13.92
CA ARG A 269 31.52 6.45 -12.82
C ARG A 269 31.41 7.43 -11.65
N SER A 270 30.63 8.50 -11.74
CA SER A 270 30.53 9.51 -10.67
C SER A 270 29.72 9.05 -9.43
N LEU A 271 29.07 7.88 -9.49
CA LEU A 271 28.29 7.32 -8.38
C LEU A 271 29.01 6.21 -7.59
N SER A 272 30.21 5.76 -8.01
CA SER A 272 30.87 4.58 -7.42
C SER A 272 32.39 4.73 -7.30
N CYS A 273 32.85 5.26 -6.15
CA CYS A 273 34.17 5.09 -5.50
C CYS A 273 35.50 5.28 -6.31
N PRO A 274 36.67 5.42 -5.63
CA PRO A 274 37.76 6.29 -6.07
C PRO A 274 38.81 5.57 -6.94
N GLU A 275 39.36 6.27 -7.95
CA GLU A 275 40.55 5.82 -8.66
C GLU A 275 41.75 6.74 -8.34
N ARG A 276 42.85 6.13 -7.91
CA ARG A 276 44.14 6.76 -7.64
C ARG A 276 44.86 7.08 -8.94
N ASN A 277 45.55 8.23 -8.96
CA ASN A 277 46.72 8.56 -9.78
C ASN A 277 46.59 8.35 -11.31
N ALA A 278 46.26 9.41 -12.02
CA ALA A 278 46.81 9.66 -13.35
C ALA A 278 47.03 11.17 -13.55
N ARG A 279 48.27 11.57 -13.83
CA ARG A 279 48.65 12.96 -14.17
C ARG A 279 48.07 13.31 -15.55
N PRO A 280 47.65 14.57 -15.81
CA PRO A 280 47.22 14.97 -17.14
C PRO A 280 48.44 15.23 -18.06
N PRO A 281 48.39 14.84 -19.35
CA PRO A 281 49.41 15.25 -20.30
C PRO A 281 49.12 16.68 -20.80
N VAL A 282 50.17 17.49 -20.82
CA VAL A 282 50.23 18.81 -21.43
C VAL A 282 50.29 18.63 -22.95
N ILE A 283 49.37 19.25 -23.70
CA ILE A 283 49.49 19.33 -25.17
C ILE A 283 49.78 20.78 -25.56
N ARG A 284 51.03 21.00 -26.00
CA ARG A 284 51.50 22.19 -26.71
C ARG A 284 51.06 22.10 -28.17
N VAL A 285 50.56 23.21 -28.70
CA VAL A 285 50.15 23.38 -30.10
C VAL A 285 51.38 23.39 -31.01
N GLY A 286 51.35 22.60 -32.09
CA GLY A 286 52.40 22.54 -33.12
C GLY A 286 51.81 22.24 -34.51
N ARG A 287 52.20 23.08 -35.47
CA ARG A 287 51.77 23.19 -36.89
C ARG A 287 51.80 21.89 -37.71
N ARG A 288 50.85 21.81 -38.65
CA ARG A 288 50.90 20.94 -39.85
C ARG A 288 51.97 21.42 -40.83
N GLU A 289 52.71 20.49 -41.42
CA GLU A 289 53.05 20.48 -42.85
C GLU A 289 53.56 19.08 -43.29
N SER A 290 53.03 18.64 -44.45
CA SER A 290 53.61 17.77 -45.51
C SER A 290 54.80 16.85 -45.18
N GLY A 291 54.86 15.57 -45.55
CA GLY A 291 54.19 14.82 -46.61
C GLY A 291 55.22 13.83 -47.19
N THR A 292 54.94 12.53 -47.04
CA THR A 292 55.39 11.39 -47.88
C THR A 292 56.89 11.08 -48.01
N LEU A 293 57.31 9.87 -47.61
CA LEU A 293 57.74 8.80 -48.52
C LEU A 293 57.87 7.43 -47.79
N LEU A 294 57.24 6.44 -48.41
CA LEU A 294 56.96 5.01 -48.18
C LEU A 294 58.21 4.09 -48.01
N PRO A 295 58.08 2.74 -47.97
CA PRO A 295 57.10 1.85 -47.29
C PRO A 295 57.79 0.65 -46.58
N GLY A 296 57.10 -0.02 -45.65
CA GLY A 296 57.51 -1.36 -45.21
C GLY A 296 56.74 -1.89 -44.01
N PHE A 297 55.87 -2.88 -44.26
CA PHE A 297 55.07 -3.68 -43.32
C PHE A 297 53.74 -3.08 -42.83
N PHE A 298 52.82 -2.91 -43.78
CA PHE A 298 51.45 -3.41 -43.67
C PHE A 298 50.90 -3.52 -45.09
N ASP A 299 50.65 -4.74 -45.58
CA ASP A 299 49.46 -4.91 -46.41
C ASP A 299 48.83 -6.30 -46.25
N ASN A 300 47.52 -6.22 -46.39
CA ASN A 300 46.43 -7.15 -46.23
C ASN A 300 46.68 -8.60 -46.67
N SER A 301 46.38 -9.51 -45.76
CA SER A 301 45.56 -10.67 -46.08
C SER A 301 45.20 -11.42 -44.79
N THR A 302 43.90 -11.51 -44.52
CA THR A 302 43.14 -12.19 -43.43
C THR A 302 42.41 -11.15 -42.56
N LEU A 303 41.09 -11.04 -42.55
CA LEU A 303 40.07 -12.05 -42.81
C LEU A 303 38.73 -11.36 -43.09
N ASN A 304 38.22 -11.46 -44.32
CA ASN A 304 36.77 -11.43 -44.54
C ASN A 304 36.28 -12.86 -44.29
N MET A 305 36.14 -13.24 -43.01
CA MET A 305 35.47 -14.47 -42.61
C MET A 305 34.80 -14.21 -41.27
N SER A 306 33.50 -14.47 -41.24
CA SER A 306 32.90 -15.37 -40.26
C SER A 306 33.35 -15.15 -38.81
N ILE A 307 32.42 -14.61 -38.01
CA ILE A 307 32.43 -14.69 -36.55
C ILE A 307 32.64 -16.15 -36.13
N LEU A 308 33.89 -16.55 -35.96
CA LEU A 308 34.33 -17.88 -35.56
C LEU A 308 35.73 -17.71 -34.95
N GLY A 309 35.79 -17.26 -33.69
CA GLY A 309 37.10 -17.04 -33.07
C GLY A 309 37.17 -16.52 -31.64
N LEU A 310 36.08 -16.03 -31.05
CA LEU A 310 35.92 -16.08 -29.58
C LEU A 310 34.77 -17.04 -29.28
N LYS A 311 34.95 -18.32 -29.61
CA LYS A 311 34.28 -19.35 -28.83
C LYS A 311 34.91 -19.32 -27.44
N LYS A 312 34.44 -18.40 -26.59
CA LYS A 312 34.07 -18.81 -25.23
C LYS A 312 33.24 -20.07 -25.50
N LYS A 313 33.74 -21.26 -25.13
CA LYS A 313 32.93 -22.49 -25.18
C LYS A 313 31.57 -22.05 -24.65
N GLN A 314 30.52 -22.04 -25.49
CA GLN A 314 29.19 -21.81 -24.95
C GLN A 314 29.08 -22.86 -23.85
N PRO A 315 28.93 -22.46 -22.59
CA PRO A 315 28.81 -23.44 -21.53
C PRO A 315 27.65 -24.32 -21.97
N ASN A 316 27.90 -25.62 -22.08
CA ASN A 316 26.85 -26.55 -22.46
C ASN A 316 25.73 -26.33 -21.44
N THR A 317 24.56 -25.90 -21.90
CA THR A 317 23.42 -25.55 -21.05
C THR A 317 22.32 -26.60 -21.18
N PHE A 318 21.55 -26.77 -20.11
CA PHE A 318 20.35 -27.60 -20.11
C PHE A 318 19.17 -26.78 -19.60
N LYS A 319 17.98 -27.10 -20.08
CA LYS A 319 16.75 -26.41 -19.70
C LYS A 319 16.10 -27.09 -18.51
N VAL A 320 15.66 -26.28 -17.55
CA VAL A 320 15.02 -26.72 -16.32
C VAL A 320 13.70 -25.99 -16.16
N LYS A 321 12.63 -26.73 -15.86
CA LYS A 321 11.34 -26.19 -15.45
C LYS A 321 11.17 -26.42 -13.95
N VAL A 322 10.95 -25.35 -13.20
CA VAL A 322 10.67 -25.40 -11.75
C VAL A 322 9.22 -24.98 -11.54
N ILE A 323 8.45 -25.85 -10.89
CA ILE A 323 7.03 -25.66 -10.59
C ILE A 323 6.92 -25.41 -9.09
N THR A 324 6.50 -24.20 -8.70
CA THR A 324 6.07 -23.87 -7.34
C THR A 324 4.56 -24.15 -7.21
N MET A 325 3.97 -23.83 -6.06
CA MET A 325 2.52 -24.00 -5.87
C MET A 325 1.69 -22.94 -6.62
N ASP A 326 2.30 -21.81 -6.97
CA ASP A 326 1.65 -20.62 -7.54
C ASP A 326 2.22 -20.19 -8.91
N ALA A 327 3.37 -20.71 -9.32
CA ALA A 327 4.07 -20.30 -10.52
C ALA A 327 4.84 -21.44 -11.20
N GLU A 328 5.05 -21.29 -12.51
CA GLU A 328 5.95 -22.13 -13.29
C GLU A 328 7.08 -21.26 -13.86
N MET A 329 8.32 -21.75 -13.76
CA MET A 329 9.51 -20.98 -14.10
C MET A 329 10.45 -21.83 -14.95
N GLU A 330 10.94 -21.28 -16.06
CA GLU A 330 11.91 -21.96 -16.91
C GLU A 330 13.28 -21.27 -16.88
N PHE A 331 14.33 -22.04 -16.64
CA PHE A 331 15.71 -21.57 -16.55
C PHE A 331 16.61 -22.32 -17.53
N SER A 332 17.63 -21.63 -18.03
CA SER A 332 18.75 -22.24 -18.76
C SER A 332 19.97 -22.31 -17.85
N CYS A 333 20.35 -23.52 -17.43
CA CYS A 333 21.39 -23.77 -16.43
C CYS A 333 22.67 -24.30 -17.09
N GLU A 334 23.85 -23.98 -16.54
CA GLU A 334 25.11 -24.55 -17.03
C GLU A 334 25.30 -25.98 -16.52
N VAL A 335 25.83 -26.90 -17.34
CA VAL A 335 26.04 -28.33 -17.00
C VAL A 335 26.83 -28.55 -15.70
N LYS A 336 27.71 -27.60 -15.32
CA LYS A 336 28.53 -27.68 -14.09
C LYS A 336 27.79 -27.26 -12.81
N TRP A 337 26.56 -26.74 -12.91
CA TRP A 337 25.82 -26.22 -11.76
C TRP A 337 25.53 -27.32 -10.74
N LYS A 338 25.73 -26.98 -9.47
CA LYS A 338 25.33 -27.81 -8.34
C LYS A 338 23.87 -27.60 -8.02
N GLY A 339 23.28 -28.54 -7.29
CA GLY A 339 21.91 -28.40 -6.81
C GLY A 339 21.68 -27.11 -6.00
N LYS A 340 22.71 -26.66 -5.26
CA LYS A 340 22.66 -25.39 -4.53
C LYS A 340 22.52 -24.18 -5.45
N ASP A 341 23.26 -24.14 -6.56
CA ASP A 341 23.23 -22.99 -7.47
C ASP A 341 21.84 -22.83 -8.11
N LEU A 342 21.22 -23.95 -8.51
CA LEU A 342 19.86 -23.97 -9.02
C LEU A 342 18.84 -23.56 -7.94
N PHE A 343 18.97 -24.10 -6.73
CA PHE A 343 18.08 -23.78 -5.62
C PHE A 343 18.16 -22.30 -5.21
N ASP A 344 19.37 -21.75 -5.08
CA ASP A 344 19.59 -20.35 -4.74
C ASP A 344 19.03 -19.41 -5.82
N LEU A 345 19.10 -19.79 -7.11
CA LEU A 345 18.48 -19.03 -8.20
C LEU A 345 16.96 -18.99 -8.06
N VAL A 346 16.32 -20.12 -7.78
CA VAL A 346 14.86 -20.22 -7.58
C VAL A 346 14.44 -19.33 -6.39
N CYS A 347 15.11 -19.47 -5.24
CA CYS A 347 14.79 -18.68 -4.05
C CYS A 347 14.96 -17.17 -4.28
N ARG A 348 16.02 -16.74 -4.99
CA ARG A 348 16.22 -15.32 -5.33
C ARG A 348 15.16 -14.78 -6.27
N THR A 349 14.69 -15.60 -7.20
CA THR A 349 13.69 -15.18 -8.18
C THR A 349 12.31 -15.02 -7.54
N ILE A 350 11.98 -15.88 -6.57
CA ILE A 350 10.73 -15.80 -5.78
C ILE A 350 10.82 -14.76 -4.65
N GLY A 351 12.03 -14.34 -4.25
CA GLY A 351 12.24 -13.42 -3.12
C GLY A 351 12.21 -14.12 -1.75
N LEU A 352 12.39 -15.44 -1.73
CA LEU A 352 12.35 -16.28 -0.53
C LEU A 352 13.73 -16.35 0.14
N ARG A 353 13.80 -15.98 1.41
CA ARG A 353 15.01 -16.01 2.27
C ARG A 353 14.99 -17.18 3.25
N GLU A 354 13.81 -17.65 3.66
CA GLU A 354 13.58 -18.80 4.55
C GLU A 354 13.84 -20.16 3.87
N THR A 355 15.02 -20.28 3.27
CA THR A 355 15.44 -21.39 2.41
C THR A 355 15.44 -22.76 3.10
N TRP A 356 15.53 -22.80 4.43
CA TRP A 356 15.69 -24.03 5.21
C TRP A 356 14.44 -24.92 5.26
N PHE A 357 13.27 -24.41 4.88
CA PHE A 357 12.05 -25.21 4.78
C PHE A 357 11.90 -25.94 3.44
N PHE A 358 12.49 -25.41 2.37
CA PHE A 358 12.18 -25.82 0.99
C PHE A 358 13.22 -26.74 0.39
N GLY A 359 12.82 -27.45 -0.66
CA GLY A 359 13.70 -28.24 -1.50
C GLY A 359 13.15 -28.41 -2.91
N LEU A 360 13.99 -28.93 -3.81
CA LEU A 360 13.58 -29.30 -5.16
C LEU A 360 13.36 -30.81 -5.24
N ARG A 361 12.13 -31.23 -5.53
CA ARG A 361 11.70 -32.61 -5.69
C ARG A 361 11.62 -32.98 -7.17
N TYR A 362 12.13 -34.15 -7.56
CA TYR A 362 12.00 -34.70 -8.90
C TYR A 362 11.62 -36.19 -8.84
N THR A 363 11.06 -36.69 -9.94
CA THR A 363 10.58 -38.08 -10.06
C THR A 363 11.68 -39.00 -10.58
N VAL A 364 11.84 -40.17 -9.95
CA VAL A 364 12.83 -41.20 -10.30
C VAL A 364 12.19 -42.59 -10.21
N LYS A 365 12.01 -43.26 -11.37
CA LYS A 365 11.61 -44.68 -11.50
C LYS A 365 10.60 -45.12 -10.42
N ASP A 366 9.42 -44.51 -10.44
CA ASP A 366 8.26 -44.76 -9.54
C ASP A 366 8.38 -44.26 -8.08
N THR A 367 9.39 -43.46 -7.76
CA THR A 367 9.56 -42.78 -6.46
C THR A 367 9.95 -41.32 -6.68
N TYR A 368 10.01 -40.52 -5.61
CA TYR A 368 10.56 -39.16 -5.68
C TYR A 368 11.88 -39.05 -4.93
N ALA A 369 12.72 -38.12 -5.37
CA ALA A 369 13.98 -37.78 -4.73
C ALA A 369 14.09 -36.26 -4.58
N TRP A 370 14.85 -35.84 -3.57
CA TRP A 370 15.18 -34.44 -3.35
C TRP A 370 16.57 -34.14 -3.90
N LEU A 371 16.69 -33.01 -4.60
CA LEU A 371 17.94 -32.53 -5.17
C LEU A 371 18.96 -32.25 -4.05
N LYS A 372 20.15 -32.83 -4.18
CA LYS A 372 21.22 -32.64 -3.20
C LYS A 372 22.03 -31.39 -3.55
N PRO A 373 22.26 -30.49 -2.58
CA PRO A 373 22.90 -29.21 -2.86
C PRO A 373 24.38 -29.34 -3.23
N GLU A 374 25.08 -30.36 -2.73
CA GLU A 374 26.53 -30.53 -2.93
C GLU A 374 26.91 -31.16 -4.28
N LYS A 375 25.97 -31.85 -4.94
CA LYS A 375 26.19 -32.59 -6.19
C LYS A 375 25.73 -31.79 -7.40
N GLN A 376 26.33 -32.08 -8.57
CA GLN A 376 25.86 -31.54 -9.84
C GLN A 376 24.44 -32.03 -10.14
N VAL A 377 23.64 -31.22 -10.84
CA VAL A 377 22.24 -31.54 -11.12
C VAL A 377 22.11 -32.80 -12.00
N LEU A 378 22.93 -32.90 -13.04
CA LEU A 378 22.87 -34.00 -14.01
C LEU A 378 23.44 -35.33 -13.46
N ASP A 379 24.23 -35.29 -12.39
CA ASP A 379 24.83 -36.47 -11.74
C ASP A 379 23.87 -37.19 -10.77
N GLN A 380 22.61 -36.75 -10.68
CA GLN A 380 21.65 -37.20 -9.66
C GLN A 380 20.50 -38.05 -10.22
N ASP A 381 20.74 -38.83 -11.29
CA ASP A 381 19.73 -39.71 -11.90
C ASP A 381 18.41 -38.99 -12.27
N VAL A 382 18.51 -37.71 -12.65
CA VAL A 382 17.36 -36.90 -13.08
C VAL A 382 16.79 -37.41 -14.42
N PRO A 383 15.47 -37.25 -14.67
CA PRO A 383 14.88 -37.56 -15.97
C PRO A 383 15.64 -36.89 -17.11
N LYS A 384 15.86 -37.61 -18.21
CA LYS A 384 16.55 -37.10 -19.40
C LYS A 384 15.65 -36.27 -20.31
N ASP A 385 14.42 -35.99 -19.87
CA ASP A 385 13.45 -35.19 -20.59
C ASP A 385 13.86 -33.71 -20.56
N SER A 386 13.66 -33.01 -21.67
CA SER A 386 13.94 -31.57 -21.78
C SER A 386 12.63 -30.80 -22.00
N PRO A 387 12.27 -29.85 -21.12
CA PRO A 387 12.98 -29.39 -19.93
C PRO A 387 12.89 -30.37 -18.74
N ILE A 388 13.95 -30.44 -17.92
CA ILE A 388 13.96 -31.25 -16.69
C ILE A 388 13.03 -30.59 -15.67
N THR A 389 12.04 -31.32 -15.16
CA THR A 389 11.02 -30.76 -14.27
C THR A 389 11.37 -31.00 -12.79
N PHE A 390 11.39 -29.93 -11.99
CA PHE A 390 11.49 -29.98 -10.53
C PHE A 390 10.28 -29.30 -9.89
N HIS A 391 9.85 -29.82 -8.74
CA HIS A 391 8.82 -29.22 -7.90
C HIS A 391 9.47 -28.56 -6.70
N PHE A 392 9.27 -27.27 -6.53
CA PHE A 392 9.74 -26.51 -5.37
C PHE A 392 8.69 -26.62 -4.26
N LEU A 393 9.00 -27.41 -3.23
CA LEU A 393 8.05 -27.76 -2.16
C LEU A 393 8.70 -27.61 -0.79
N ALA A 394 7.89 -27.32 0.23
CA ALA A 394 8.27 -27.43 1.62
C ALA A 394 8.61 -28.89 1.93
N LYS A 395 9.87 -29.11 2.31
CA LYS A 395 10.43 -30.39 2.71
C LYS A 395 10.36 -30.59 4.23
N PHE A 396 10.48 -29.51 4.99
CA PHE A 396 10.43 -29.49 6.44
C PHE A 396 9.35 -28.52 6.89
N PHE A 397 8.63 -28.88 7.94
CA PHE A 397 7.55 -28.08 8.50
C PHE A 397 7.99 -27.38 9.80
N PRO A 398 7.43 -26.20 10.10
CA PRO A 398 7.66 -25.52 11.38
C PRO A 398 7.04 -26.31 12.56
N GLU A 399 7.61 -26.20 13.77
CA GLU A 399 6.97 -26.65 15.02
C GLU A 399 5.78 -25.75 15.38
N LYS A 400 5.89 -24.45 15.12
CA LYS A 400 4.79 -23.48 15.26
C LYS A 400 4.76 -22.51 14.08
N VAL A 401 3.68 -22.49 13.32
CA VAL A 401 3.58 -21.67 12.09
C VAL A 401 3.68 -20.18 12.37
N GLU A 402 3.03 -19.68 13.43
CA GLU A 402 2.94 -18.25 13.75
C GLU A 402 4.27 -17.65 14.25
N GLU A 403 5.12 -18.46 14.89
CA GLU A 403 6.40 -18.00 15.45
C GLU A 403 7.57 -18.16 14.46
N GLU A 404 7.49 -19.13 13.54
CA GLU A 404 8.58 -19.50 12.64
C GLU A 404 8.46 -18.92 11.23
N LEU A 405 7.25 -18.78 10.68
CA LEU A 405 7.06 -18.25 9.33
C LEU A 405 7.11 -16.72 9.36
N VAL A 406 8.08 -16.15 8.66
CA VAL A 406 8.36 -14.71 8.75
C VAL A 406 7.91 -13.95 7.49
N GLN A 407 8.19 -14.48 6.31
CA GLN A 407 7.86 -13.81 5.05
C GLN A 407 6.49 -14.24 4.53
N GLU A 408 5.74 -13.29 3.98
CA GLU A 408 4.43 -13.54 3.35
C GLU A 408 4.53 -14.60 2.22
N ILE A 409 5.61 -14.60 1.44
CA ILE A 409 5.80 -15.60 0.36
C ILE A 409 6.01 -17.02 0.89
N THR A 410 6.75 -17.16 2.00
CA THR A 410 6.97 -18.46 2.67
C THR A 410 5.63 -18.99 3.16
N GLN A 411 4.88 -18.13 3.86
CA GLN A 411 3.56 -18.45 4.37
C GLN A 411 2.59 -18.85 3.24
N HIS A 412 2.57 -18.09 2.15
CA HIS A 412 1.71 -18.36 1.00
C HIS A 412 1.99 -19.74 0.37
N LEU A 413 3.28 -20.08 0.17
CA LEU A 413 3.67 -21.38 -0.38
C LEU A 413 3.31 -22.55 0.56
N PHE A 414 3.48 -22.37 1.88
CA PHE A 414 3.03 -23.37 2.87
C PHE A 414 1.52 -23.55 2.84
N PHE A 415 0.76 -22.44 2.83
CA PHE A 415 -0.70 -22.46 2.75
C PHE A 415 -1.18 -23.24 1.53
N LEU A 416 -0.66 -22.92 0.33
CA LEU A 416 -1.07 -23.61 -0.88
C LEU A 416 -0.71 -25.10 -0.84
N GLN A 417 0.49 -25.45 -0.36
CA GLN A 417 0.92 -26.84 -0.29
C GLN A 417 0.04 -27.64 0.68
N VAL A 418 -0.18 -27.14 1.90
CA VAL A 418 -1.01 -27.81 2.91
C VAL A 418 -2.45 -27.93 2.44
N LYS A 419 -3.01 -26.87 1.84
CA LYS A 419 -4.35 -26.89 1.24
C LYS A 419 -4.47 -27.99 0.19
N LYS A 420 -3.49 -28.09 -0.71
CA LYS A 420 -3.46 -29.14 -1.73
C LYS A 420 -3.40 -30.53 -1.09
N GLN A 421 -2.56 -30.72 -0.07
CA GLN A 421 -2.45 -32.02 0.62
C GLN A 421 -3.73 -32.43 1.36
N ILE A 422 -4.52 -31.47 1.86
CA ILE A 422 -5.84 -31.74 2.45
C ILE A 422 -6.84 -32.12 1.37
N LEU A 423 -6.88 -31.40 0.25
CA LEU A 423 -7.80 -31.66 -0.87
C LEU A 423 -7.49 -32.98 -1.61
N ASP A 424 -6.21 -33.30 -1.78
CA ASP A 424 -5.72 -34.56 -2.36
C ASP A 424 -5.86 -35.74 -1.38
N GLU A 425 -6.38 -35.52 -0.17
CA GLU A 425 -6.56 -36.51 0.91
C GLU A 425 -5.25 -37.15 1.41
N GLU A 426 -4.11 -36.49 1.20
CA GLU A 426 -2.85 -36.87 1.84
C GLU A 426 -2.88 -36.60 3.35
N ILE A 427 -3.52 -35.50 3.76
CA ILE A 427 -3.77 -35.14 5.16
C ILE A 427 -5.24 -35.37 5.46
N PHE A 428 -5.52 -36.22 6.45
CA PHE A 428 -6.88 -36.41 6.92
C PHE A 428 -7.37 -35.16 7.65
N CYS A 429 -8.54 -34.66 7.25
CA CYS A 429 -9.22 -33.54 7.88
C CYS A 429 -10.68 -33.91 8.19
N SER A 430 -11.19 -33.55 9.37
CA SER A 430 -12.60 -33.78 9.70
C SER A 430 -13.51 -32.91 8.81
N PRO A 431 -14.77 -33.33 8.55
CA PRO A 431 -15.71 -32.55 7.75
C PRO A 431 -15.91 -31.12 8.27
N GLU A 432 -16.11 -30.97 9.58
CA GLU A 432 -16.27 -29.68 10.25
C GLU A 432 -15.05 -28.76 10.07
N ALA A 433 -13.83 -29.30 10.25
CA ALA A 433 -12.60 -28.54 10.03
C ALA A 433 -12.38 -28.23 8.54
N SER A 434 -12.79 -29.11 7.63
CA SER A 434 -12.66 -28.90 6.19
C SER A 434 -13.51 -27.72 5.71
N VAL A 435 -14.73 -27.56 6.23
CA VAL A 435 -15.59 -26.40 5.92
C VAL A 435 -14.99 -25.10 6.45
N LEU A 436 -14.50 -25.11 7.69
CA LEU A 436 -13.85 -23.93 8.27
C LEU A 436 -12.59 -23.54 7.47
N LEU A 437 -11.73 -24.50 7.15
CA LEU A 437 -10.55 -24.29 6.32
C LEU A 437 -10.93 -23.78 4.93
N ALA A 438 -11.99 -24.32 4.31
CA ALA A 438 -12.50 -23.81 3.04
C ALA A 438 -12.92 -22.33 3.13
N SER A 439 -13.58 -21.91 4.21
CA SER A 439 -13.96 -20.51 4.41
C SER A 439 -12.76 -19.56 4.48
N TYR A 440 -11.69 -19.96 5.18
CA TYR A 440 -10.44 -19.18 5.21
C TYR A 440 -9.73 -19.18 3.85
N ALA A 441 -9.77 -20.29 3.10
CA ALA A 441 -9.21 -20.35 1.75
C ALA A 441 -9.96 -19.43 0.77
N VAL A 442 -11.28 -19.31 0.90
CA VAL A 442 -12.12 -18.38 0.13
C VAL A 442 -11.79 -16.93 0.51
N GLN A 443 -11.67 -16.61 1.81
CA GLN A 443 -11.22 -15.28 2.27
C GLN A 443 -9.84 -14.92 1.74
N ALA A 444 -8.89 -15.87 1.74
CA ALA A 444 -7.56 -15.64 1.19
C ALA A 444 -7.57 -15.38 -0.33
N LYS A 445 -8.47 -16.04 -1.08
CA LYS A 445 -8.55 -15.91 -2.53
C LYS A 445 -9.32 -14.67 -2.99
N TYR A 446 -10.47 -14.38 -2.38
CA TYR A 446 -11.42 -13.36 -2.84
C TYR A 446 -11.45 -12.08 -1.98
N GLY A 447 -10.83 -12.08 -0.80
CA GLY A 447 -10.93 -10.94 0.14
C GLY A 447 -12.29 -10.94 0.85
N ASP A 448 -12.80 -9.78 1.26
CA ASP A 448 -14.04 -9.69 2.05
C ASP A 448 -15.30 -10.07 1.27
N TYR A 449 -16.21 -10.79 1.95
CA TYR A 449 -17.52 -11.12 1.41
C TYR A 449 -18.41 -9.88 1.22
N ASP A 450 -18.74 -9.56 -0.03
CA ASP A 450 -19.81 -8.63 -0.42
C ASP A 450 -21.02 -9.38 -1.03
N PRO A 451 -22.22 -9.31 -0.42
CA PRO A 451 -23.44 -9.92 -0.95
C PRO A 451 -23.85 -9.43 -2.34
N ASN A 452 -23.44 -8.23 -2.75
CA ASN A 452 -23.79 -7.67 -4.07
C ASN A 452 -22.97 -8.30 -5.20
N PHE A 453 -21.71 -8.68 -4.89
CA PHE A 453 -20.75 -9.22 -5.84
C PHE A 453 -20.73 -10.76 -5.82
N HIS A 454 -20.75 -11.36 -4.63
CA HIS A 454 -20.69 -12.80 -4.43
C HIS A 454 -22.09 -13.42 -4.44
N LYS A 455 -22.63 -13.63 -5.65
CA LYS A 455 -23.92 -14.30 -5.86
C LYS A 455 -23.78 -15.82 -5.78
N ARG A 456 -24.88 -16.53 -5.50
CA ARG A 456 -24.92 -18.00 -5.48
C ARG A 456 -24.32 -18.60 -6.76
N GLY A 457 -23.45 -19.60 -6.61
CA GLY A 457 -22.73 -20.27 -7.69
C GLY A 457 -21.33 -19.69 -7.96
N PHE A 458 -20.88 -18.67 -7.22
CA PHE A 458 -19.55 -18.06 -7.46
C PHE A 458 -18.40 -19.00 -7.07
N LEU A 459 -18.66 -19.96 -6.17
CA LEU A 459 -17.68 -20.97 -5.74
C LEU A 459 -17.74 -22.27 -6.57
N ALA A 460 -18.58 -22.35 -7.59
CA ALA A 460 -18.80 -23.60 -8.34
C ALA A 460 -17.55 -24.14 -9.07
N GLN A 461 -16.58 -23.28 -9.39
CA GLN A 461 -15.32 -23.66 -10.05
C GLN A 461 -14.20 -24.02 -9.06
N ASP A 462 -14.41 -23.80 -7.76
CA ASP A 462 -13.37 -23.99 -6.75
C ASP A 462 -13.45 -25.37 -6.09
N GLU A 463 -12.32 -26.09 -6.11
CA GLU A 463 -12.15 -27.29 -5.31
C GLU A 463 -11.84 -26.91 -3.86
N LEU A 464 -12.89 -26.85 -3.04
CA LEU A 464 -12.84 -26.37 -1.66
C LEU A 464 -12.84 -27.48 -0.60
N LEU A 465 -13.42 -28.63 -0.91
CA LEU A 465 -13.59 -29.74 0.04
C LEU A 465 -13.01 -31.04 -0.52
N PRO A 466 -12.45 -31.92 0.34
CA PRO A 466 -12.01 -33.26 -0.08
C PRO A 466 -13.16 -34.09 -0.63
N LYS A 467 -12.88 -34.95 -1.61
CA LYS A 467 -13.89 -35.78 -2.29
C LYS A 467 -14.64 -36.68 -1.31
N ARG A 468 -13.95 -37.25 -0.32
CA ARG A 468 -14.55 -38.03 0.78
C ARG A 468 -15.63 -37.25 1.52
N VAL A 469 -15.40 -35.98 1.82
CA VAL A 469 -16.38 -35.14 2.56
C VAL A 469 -17.61 -34.91 1.68
N LEU A 470 -17.42 -34.60 0.40
CA LEU A 470 -18.53 -34.41 -0.55
C LEU A 470 -19.39 -35.68 -0.72
N MET A 471 -18.76 -36.86 -0.71
CA MET A 471 -19.46 -38.14 -0.90
C MET A 471 -20.10 -38.72 0.37
N GLN A 472 -19.73 -38.23 1.56
CA GLN A 472 -20.17 -38.80 2.84
C GLN A 472 -21.56 -38.28 3.30
N TYR A 473 -22.01 -37.15 2.75
CA TYR A 473 -23.22 -36.45 3.17
C TYR A 473 -24.20 -36.26 2.01
N GLN A 474 -25.51 -36.28 2.31
CA GLN A 474 -26.57 -35.99 1.33
C GLN A 474 -26.71 -34.48 1.13
N MET A 475 -25.68 -33.83 0.58
CA MET A 475 -25.66 -32.39 0.34
C MET A 475 -25.32 -32.08 -1.12
N THR A 476 -26.03 -31.13 -1.72
CA THR A 476 -25.69 -30.63 -3.05
C THR A 476 -24.49 -29.69 -2.98
N PRO A 477 -23.76 -29.47 -4.08
CA PRO A 477 -22.69 -28.46 -4.13
C PRO A 477 -23.15 -27.08 -3.66
N ASP A 478 -24.38 -26.68 -3.99
CA ASP A 478 -24.97 -25.40 -3.58
C ASP A 478 -25.18 -25.30 -2.06
N MET A 479 -25.57 -26.41 -1.40
CA MET A 479 -25.71 -26.45 0.07
C MET A 479 -24.35 -26.33 0.77
N TRP A 480 -23.31 -26.94 0.19
CA TRP A 480 -21.94 -26.76 0.68
C TRP A 480 -21.46 -25.32 0.49
N GLU A 481 -21.75 -24.72 -0.66
CA GLU A 481 -21.44 -23.31 -0.93
C GLU A 481 -22.12 -22.39 0.09
N GLU A 482 -23.39 -22.62 0.43
CA GLU A 482 -24.10 -21.81 1.43
C GLU A 482 -23.46 -21.91 2.82
N LYS A 483 -23.07 -23.13 3.25
CA LYS A 483 -22.37 -23.32 4.53
C LYS A 483 -21.01 -22.64 4.54
N ILE A 484 -20.22 -22.79 3.47
CA ILE A 484 -18.90 -22.13 3.37
C ILE A 484 -19.07 -20.60 3.34
N THR A 485 -20.08 -20.09 2.63
CA THR A 485 -20.35 -18.65 2.52
C THR A 485 -20.78 -18.04 3.86
N ALA A 486 -21.53 -18.78 4.68
CA ALA A 486 -21.89 -18.31 6.02
C ALA A 486 -20.65 -18.05 6.88
N TRP A 487 -19.70 -18.99 6.91
CA TRP A 487 -18.42 -18.82 7.59
C TRP A 487 -17.54 -17.75 6.94
N TYR A 488 -17.56 -17.66 5.60
CA TYR A 488 -16.83 -16.63 4.86
C TYR A 488 -17.27 -15.22 5.24
N ALA A 489 -18.58 -14.99 5.45
CA ALA A 489 -19.11 -13.71 5.88
C ALA A 489 -18.63 -13.27 7.28
N GLU A 490 -18.32 -14.22 8.17
CA GLU A 490 -17.78 -13.93 9.51
C GLU A 490 -16.34 -13.43 9.47
N HIS A 491 -15.58 -13.78 8.43
CA HIS A 491 -14.16 -13.40 8.29
C HIS A 491 -13.95 -11.98 7.74
N ARG A 492 -15.00 -11.16 7.70
CA ARG A 492 -14.94 -9.79 7.15
C ARG A 492 -13.92 -8.92 7.89
N GLY A 493 -13.03 -8.31 7.14
CA GLY A 493 -11.95 -7.45 7.64
C GLY A 493 -10.66 -8.20 7.94
N ILE A 494 -10.63 -9.53 7.82
CA ILE A 494 -9.40 -10.33 7.90
C ILE A 494 -8.67 -10.21 6.56
N ALA A 495 -7.41 -9.81 6.61
CA ALA A 495 -6.61 -9.70 5.41
C ALA A 495 -6.21 -11.06 4.85
N ARG A 496 -5.85 -11.12 3.56
CA ARG A 496 -5.40 -12.35 2.90
C ARG A 496 -4.27 -13.04 3.65
N ASP A 497 -3.24 -12.29 4.04
CA ASP A 497 -2.09 -12.80 4.78
C ASP A 497 -2.49 -13.31 6.17
N GLU A 498 -3.47 -12.69 6.83
CA GLU A 498 -3.96 -13.19 8.11
C GLU A 498 -4.83 -14.44 7.95
N ALA A 499 -5.67 -14.51 6.91
CA ALA A 499 -6.49 -15.67 6.60
C ALA A 499 -5.64 -16.90 6.24
N GLU A 500 -4.58 -16.73 5.45
CA GLU A 500 -3.63 -17.81 5.15
C GLU A 500 -2.91 -18.31 6.42
N MET A 501 -2.61 -17.42 7.37
CA MET A 501 -1.97 -17.79 8.65
C MET A 501 -2.93 -18.57 9.56
N GLU A 502 -4.18 -18.10 9.70
CA GLU A 502 -5.19 -18.80 10.50
C GLU A 502 -5.53 -20.18 9.90
N TYR A 503 -5.57 -20.30 8.56
CA TYR A 503 -5.67 -21.60 7.90
C TYR A 503 -4.56 -22.55 8.35
N LEU A 504 -3.30 -22.09 8.32
CA LEU A 504 -2.14 -22.89 8.74
C LEU A 504 -2.16 -23.21 10.23
N LYS A 505 -2.63 -22.30 11.09
CA LYS A 505 -2.75 -22.53 12.54
C LYS A 505 -3.74 -23.62 12.88
N ILE A 506 -4.84 -23.71 12.15
CA ILE A 506 -5.82 -24.79 12.30
C ILE A 506 -5.26 -26.08 11.69
N ALA A 507 -4.63 -26.00 10.52
CA ALA A 507 -4.09 -27.17 9.83
C ALA A 507 -2.91 -27.84 10.57
N GLN A 508 -2.12 -27.08 11.34
CA GLN A 508 -0.98 -27.64 12.08
C GLN A 508 -1.39 -28.61 13.19
N ASP A 509 -2.62 -28.50 13.68
CA ASP A 509 -3.17 -29.34 14.75
C ASP A 509 -3.74 -30.67 14.21
N LEU A 510 -3.81 -30.84 12.88
CA LEU A 510 -4.23 -32.11 12.25
C LEU A 510 -3.17 -33.19 12.47
N GLU A 511 -3.60 -34.42 12.78
CA GLU A 511 -2.69 -35.49 13.21
C GLU A 511 -1.71 -35.94 12.13
N MET A 512 -2.05 -35.76 10.86
CA MET A 512 -1.23 -36.13 9.71
C MET A 512 -0.40 -34.95 9.17
N TYR A 513 -0.53 -33.76 9.75
CA TYR A 513 0.16 -32.57 9.27
C TYR A 513 1.68 -32.69 9.40
N GLY A 514 2.40 -32.46 8.31
CA GLY A 514 3.87 -32.48 8.30
C GLY A 514 4.50 -33.86 8.55
N VAL A 515 3.71 -34.94 8.62
CA VAL A 515 4.21 -36.30 8.88
C VAL A 515 4.55 -37.01 7.57
N SER A 516 5.82 -37.38 7.39
CA SER A 516 6.25 -38.24 6.28
C SER A 516 6.17 -39.72 6.65
N TYR A 517 5.28 -40.48 6.00
CA TYR A 517 5.05 -41.90 6.29
C TYR A 517 5.91 -42.84 5.43
N PHE A 518 6.50 -43.86 6.07
CA PHE A 518 7.29 -44.90 5.43
C PHE A 518 6.89 -46.30 5.91
N ALA A 519 6.69 -47.24 5.00
CA ALA A 519 6.46 -48.63 5.35
C ALA A 519 7.76 -49.27 5.87
N ILE A 520 7.68 -49.86 7.06
CA ILE A 520 8.79 -50.50 7.77
C ILE A 520 8.34 -51.84 8.37
N THR A 521 9.29 -52.74 8.61
CA THR A 521 9.04 -54.05 9.26
C THR A 521 9.87 -54.14 10.53
N GLN A 522 9.27 -54.48 11.67
CA GLN A 522 9.98 -54.49 12.96
C GLN A 522 10.95 -55.68 13.09
N ASN A 523 10.56 -56.84 12.57
CA ASN A 523 11.35 -58.08 12.59
C ASN A 523 11.55 -58.60 11.16
N LYS A 524 12.49 -59.54 10.97
CA LYS A 524 12.58 -60.35 9.74
C LYS A 524 11.34 -61.25 9.50
N ARG A 525 10.42 -61.30 10.47
CA ARG A 525 9.12 -61.98 10.40
C ARG A 525 8.03 -60.91 10.46
N ASP A 526 7.46 -60.62 9.29
CA ASP A 526 6.37 -59.71 8.92
C ASP A 526 5.46 -59.18 10.03
N THR A 527 5.89 -58.11 10.70
CA THR A 527 4.93 -57.12 11.21
C THR A 527 5.18 -55.82 10.48
N ASP A 528 4.31 -55.53 9.51
CA ASP A 528 4.26 -54.26 8.82
C ASP A 528 3.88 -53.17 9.83
N LEU A 529 4.64 -52.10 9.83
CA LEU A 529 4.42 -50.89 10.61
C LEU A 529 4.67 -49.68 9.70
N LEU A 530 4.20 -48.51 10.14
CA LEU A 530 4.45 -47.25 9.45
C LEU A 530 5.31 -46.35 10.35
N LEU A 531 6.42 -45.85 9.80
CA LEU A 531 7.26 -44.83 10.43
C LEU A 531 6.78 -43.46 9.95
N GLY A 532 6.36 -42.60 10.86
CA GLY A 532 6.19 -41.17 10.62
C GLY A 532 7.44 -40.40 11.07
N VAL A 533 7.90 -39.49 10.22
CA VAL A 533 8.97 -38.54 10.52
C VAL A 533 8.40 -37.14 10.40
N ASP A 534 8.51 -36.35 11.47
CA ASP A 534 8.00 -34.96 11.51
C ASP A 534 8.98 -34.01 12.22
N ALA A 535 8.54 -32.78 12.48
CA ALA A 535 9.32 -31.75 13.17
C ALA A 535 9.51 -32.03 14.67
N GLN A 536 8.66 -32.85 15.29
CA GLN A 536 8.67 -33.15 16.73
C GLN A 536 9.50 -34.40 17.07
N GLY A 537 9.50 -35.41 16.20
CA GLY A 537 10.23 -36.65 16.41
C GLY A 537 9.97 -37.74 15.37
N LEU A 538 10.09 -38.98 15.85
CA LEU A 538 9.82 -40.20 15.10
C LEU A 538 8.66 -40.95 15.72
N HIS A 539 7.71 -41.35 14.90
CA HIS A 539 6.44 -41.92 15.32
C HIS A 539 6.23 -43.28 14.65
N ILE A 540 5.76 -44.28 15.40
CA ILE A 540 5.51 -45.63 14.88
C ILE A 540 4.02 -45.89 14.94
N TYR A 541 3.43 -46.21 13.80
CA TYR A 541 2.02 -46.42 13.58
C TYR A 541 1.74 -47.87 13.18
N SER A 542 0.52 -48.30 13.43
CA SER A 542 0.00 -49.56 12.90
C SER A 542 -0.41 -49.35 11.42
N PRO A 543 -0.33 -50.37 10.54
CA PRO A 543 -0.72 -50.24 9.13
C PRO A 543 -2.15 -49.71 8.92
N ASN A 544 -3.04 -50.04 9.86
CA ASN A 544 -4.47 -49.72 9.78
C ASN A 544 -4.83 -48.36 10.43
N SER A 545 -3.89 -47.66 11.07
CA SER A 545 -4.16 -46.40 11.77
C SER A 545 -2.99 -45.42 11.63
N LYS A 546 -3.13 -44.47 10.70
CA LYS A 546 -2.16 -43.38 10.47
C LYS A 546 -2.35 -42.17 11.39
N LEU A 547 -3.46 -42.11 12.13
CA LEU A 547 -3.83 -40.96 12.97
C LEU A 547 -3.10 -40.99 14.31
N ASN A 548 -3.11 -42.14 14.98
CA ASN A 548 -2.58 -42.26 16.33
C ASN A 548 -1.30 -43.11 16.38
N PRO A 549 -0.15 -42.56 16.79
CA PRO A 549 1.08 -43.33 16.89
C PRO A 549 1.08 -44.27 18.11
N ASN A 550 1.49 -45.52 17.90
CA ASN A 550 1.67 -46.52 18.95
C ASN A 550 2.88 -46.20 19.85
N LYS A 551 3.96 -45.67 19.27
CA LYS A 551 5.19 -45.26 19.98
C LYS A 551 5.75 -43.99 19.37
N SER A 552 6.24 -43.09 20.20
CA SER A 552 6.83 -41.80 19.78
C SER A 552 8.21 -41.60 20.41
N PHE A 553 9.17 -41.14 19.62
CA PHE A 553 10.53 -40.82 20.02
C PHE A 553 10.80 -39.34 19.71
N PRO A 554 10.73 -38.44 20.72
CA PRO A 554 11.01 -37.03 20.49
C PRO A 554 12.49 -36.82 20.13
N TRP A 555 12.79 -35.79 19.33
CA TRP A 555 14.17 -35.49 18.91
C TRP A 555 15.13 -35.29 20.10
N SER A 556 14.66 -34.71 21.20
CA SER A 556 15.45 -34.55 22.44
C SER A 556 15.92 -35.86 23.08
N GLY A 557 15.20 -36.95 22.81
CA GLY A 557 15.48 -38.28 23.35
C GLY A 557 16.37 -39.15 22.47
N ILE A 558 16.81 -38.66 21.30
CA ILE A 558 17.56 -39.44 20.30
C ILE A 558 19.04 -39.02 20.33
N ARG A 559 19.95 -40.00 20.42
CA ARG A 559 21.40 -39.75 20.40
C ARG A 559 22.00 -39.87 19.00
N ASN A 560 21.62 -40.92 18.29
CA ASN A 560 22.19 -41.23 16.99
C ASN A 560 21.20 -42.06 16.16
N ILE A 561 21.21 -41.79 14.86
CA ILE A 561 20.40 -42.48 13.86
C ILE A 561 21.35 -42.96 12.78
N SER A 562 21.32 -44.27 12.49
CA SER A 562 22.19 -44.88 11.49
C SER A 562 21.49 -46.07 10.85
N TYR A 563 21.83 -46.39 9.60
CA TYR A 563 21.35 -47.61 8.93
C TYR A 563 22.52 -48.39 8.34
N SER A 564 22.37 -49.71 8.30
CA SER A 564 23.27 -50.66 7.65
C SER A 564 22.45 -51.55 6.72
N GLU A 565 22.65 -51.39 5.42
CA GLU A 565 21.87 -52.07 4.37
C GLU A 565 20.35 -51.87 4.53
N LYS A 566 19.65 -52.90 5.03
CA LYS A 566 18.20 -52.88 5.26
C LYS A 566 17.82 -52.58 6.71
N GLU A 567 18.74 -52.69 7.67
CA GLU A 567 18.50 -52.44 9.09
C GLU A 567 18.72 -50.96 9.42
N PHE A 568 17.75 -50.34 10.09
CA PHE A 568 17.79 -48.97 10.57
C PHE A 568 17.77 -48.98 12.10
N THR A 569 18.66 -48.21 12.72
CA THR A 569 18.90 -48.22 14.17
C THR A 569 18.75 -46.82 14.76
N ILE A 570 17.88 -46.70 15.77
CA ILE A 570 17.66 -45.48 16.55
C ILE A 570 18.21 -45.72 17.97
N LYS A 571 19.28 -45.01 18.32
CA LYS A 571 19.89 -45.08 19.65
C LYS A 571 19.33 -43.96 20.54
N PRO A 572 18.65 -44.27 21.65
CA PRO A 572 18.19 -43.25 22.59
C PRO A 572 19.36 -42.56 23.31
N LEU A 573 19.10 -41.35 23.83
CA LEU A 573 20.05 -40.59 24.64
C LEU A 573 20.33 -41.26 25.99
N ASP A 574 19.27 -41.81 26.60
CA ASP A 574 19.37 -42.58 27.83
C ASP A 574 19.94 -43.97 27.52
N LYS A 575 21.13 -44.26 28.07
CA LYS A 575 21.81 -45.56 27.92
C LYS A 575 21.03 -46.72 28.52
N LYS A 576 20.06 -46.47 29.41
CA LYS A 576 19.19 -47.50 30.01
C LYS A 576 18.03 -47.91 29.09
N LYS A 577 17.66 -47.10 28.11
CA LYS A 577 16.60 -47.42 27.15
C LYS A 577 17.14 -48.30 26.01
N GLU A 578 16.36 -49.29 25.62
CA GLU A 578 16.72 -50.21 24.54
C GLU A 578 16.82 -49.49 23.18
N VAL A 579 17.75 -49.97 22.36
CA VAL A 579 17.96 -49.47 21.00
C VAL A 579 16.81 -49.97 20.12
N PHE A 580 16.11 -49.06 19.45
CA PHE A 580 15.03 -49.42 18.55
C PHE A 580 15.57 -49.72 17.15
N LYS A 581 15.21 -50.87 16.60
CA LYS A 581 15.66 -51.36 15.29
C LYS A 581 14.45 -51.71 14.43
N PHE A 582 14.51 -51.36 13.14
CA PHE A 582 13.51 -51.72 12.15
C PHE A 582 14.16 -51.94 10.79
N TYR A 583 13.43 -52.52 9.85
CA TYR A 583 13.91 -52.82 8.49
C TYR A 583 13.04 -52.11 7.45
N SER A 584 13.63 -51.74 6.31
CA SER A 584 12.90 -51.22 5.15
C SER A 584 13.16 -52.09 3.92
N SER A 585 12.17 -52.19 3.04
CA SER A 585 12.21 -52.99 1.81
C SER A 585 13.21 -52.45 0.79
N GLN A 586 13.47 -51.13 0.78
CA GLN A 586 14.30 -50.47 -0.23
C GLN A 586 15.42 -49.61 0.39
N LEU A 587 16.65 -49.79 -0.09
CA LEU A 587 17.82 -48.99 0.35
C LEU A 587 17.65 -47.49 0.06
N ARG A 588 16.93 -47.13 -1.01
CA ARG A 588 16.65 -45.74 -1.37
C ARG A 588 15.76 -45.05 -0.33
N VAL A 589 14.76 -45.77 0.19
CA VAL A 589 13.87 -45.29 1.25
C VAL A 589 14.66 -45.05 2.54
N ASN A 590 15.56 -45.96 2.93
CA ASN A 590 16.46 -45.74 4.08
C ASN A 590 17.31 -44.47 3.95
N LYS A 591 17.83 -44.17 2.75
CA LYS A 591 18.56 -42.92 2.47
C LYS A 591 17.65 -41.69 2.64
N LEU A 592 16.43 -41.74 2.13
CA LEU A 592 15.45 -40.66 2.26
C LEU A 592 15.03 -40.43 3.72
N ILE A 593 14.70 -41.49 4.45
CA ILE A 593 14.38 -41.44 5.88
C ILE A 593 15.52 -40.77 6.65
N LEU A 594 16.76 -41.23 6.46
CA LEU A 594 17.91 -40.65 7.16
C LEU A 594 18.07 -39.15 6.84
N GLN A 595 17.90 -38.75 5.58
CA GLN A 595 17.99 -37.34 5.19
C GLN A 595 16.90 -36.48 5.84
N LEU A 596 15.67 -37.00 5.96
CA LEU A 596 14.59 -36.30 6.66
C LEU A 596 14.86 -36.23 8.17
N CYS A 597 15.36 -37.31 8.79
CA CYS A 597 15.73 -37.31 10.19
C CYS A 597 16.84 -36.30 10.51
N ILE A 598 17.90 -36.26 9.68
CA ILE A 598 19.00 -35.31 9.86
C ILE A 598 18.50 -33.87 9.72
N GLY A 599 17.69 -33.58 8.70
CA GLY A 599 17.16 -32.24 8.47
C GLY A 599 16.21 -31.76 9.57
N ASN A 600 15.25 -32.59 9.98
CA ASN A 600 14.33 -32.25 11.07
C ASN A 600 15.07 -32.11 12.41
N HIS A 601 16.03 -32.98 12.71
CA HIS A 601 16.85 -32.85 13.91
C HIS A 601 17.72 -31.59 13.89
N ASP A 602 18.32 -31.21 12.74
CA ASP A 602 19.12 -29.98 12.63
C ASP A 602 18.24 -28.73 12.88
N LEU A 603 17.05 -28.68 12.28
CA LEU A 603 16.09 -27.61 12.53
C LEU A 603 15.62 -27.57 13.99
N PHE A 604 15.29 -28.73 14.56
CA PHE A 604 14.94 -28.87 15.98
C PHE A 604 16.03 -28.33 16.91
N MET A 605 17.31 -28.56 16.58
CA MET A 605 18.45 -28.02 17.32
C MET A 605 18.64 -26.52 17.10
N ARG A 606 18.38 -26.00 15.89
CA ARG A 606 18.45 -24.56 15.59
C ARG A 606 17.41 -23.76 16.38
N ARG A 607 16.16 -24.26 16.48
CA ARG A 607 15.07 -23.62 17.25
C ARG A 607 15.37 -23.42 18.73
N ARG A 608 16.27 -24.25 19.30
CA ARG A 608 16.67 -24.20 20.72
C ARG A 608 17.93 -23.38 20.97
N LYS A 609 18.53 -22.83 19.91
CA LYS A 609 19.62 -21.87 19.97
C LYS A 609 19.05 -20.47 19.77
N VAL A 610 19.80 -19.47 20.21
CA VAL A 610 19.45 -18.08 19.92
C VAL A 610 19.48 -17.86 18.40
N ASP A 611 18.45 -17.19 17.87
CA ASP A 611 18.36 -16.83 16.46
C ASP A 611 19.62 -16.09 15.99
N SER A 612 20.03 -16.33 14.74
CA SER A 612 21.13 -15.57 14.13
C SER A 612 20.74 -14.11 13.93
N ILE A 613 21.72 -13.21 13.85
CA ILE A 613 21.49 -11.77 13.62
C ILE A 613 20.65 -11.54 12.35
N GLU A 614 20.88 -12.34 11.30
CA GLU A 614 20.11 -12.26 10.05
C GLU A 614 18.63 -12.64 10.25
N VAL A 615 18.35 -13.72 11.00
CA VAL A 615 16.96 -14.13 11.30
C VAL A 615 16.28 -13.12 12.21
N GLN A 616 16.99 -12.56 13.21
CA GLN A 616 16.47 -11.51 14.07
C GLN A 616 16.13 -10.23 13.28
N GLN A 617 17.01 -9.79 12.38
CA GLN A 617 16.75 -8.66 11.50
C GLN A 617 15.55 -8.91 10.58
N MET A 618 15.45 -10.13 10.03
CA MET A 618 14.32 -10.52 9.18
C MET A 618 13.00 -10.49 9.96
N LYS A 619 12.96 -11.06 11.18
CA LYS A 619 11.79 -11.01 12.06
C LYS A 619 11.42 -9.59 12.46
N ALA A 620 12.40 -8.76 12.81
CA ALA A 620 12.17 -7.35 13.16
C ALA A 620 11.59 -6.57 11.98
N GLN A 621 12.16 -6.73 10.79
CA GLN A 621 11.68 -6.09 9.56
C GLN A 621 10.26 -6.52 9.21
N ALA A 622 9.96 -7.83 9.28
CA ALA A 622 8.61 -8.33 9.01
C ALA A 622 7.58 -7.83 10.03
N LYS A 623 7.95 -7.77 11.32
CA LYS A 623 7.08 -7.23 12.38
C LYS A 623 6.78 -5.74 12.17
N GLU A 624 7.79 -4.95 11.82
CA GLU A 624 7.64 -3.52 11.51
C GLU A 624 6.76 -3.31 10.27
N GLU A 625 6.97 -4.11 9.21
CA GLU A 625 6.15 -4.05 8.00
C GLU A 625 4.69 -4.41 8.26
N LYS A 626 4.43 -5.48 9.03
CA LYS A 626 3.08 -5.87 9.44
C LYS A 626 2.41 -4.79 10.29
N ALA A 627 3.12 -4.20 11.25
CA ALA A 627 2.61 -3.11 12.07
C ALA A 627 2.26 -1.87 11.23
N ARG A 628 3.12 -1.51 10.27
CA ARG A 628 2.88 -0.40 9.35
C ARG A 628 1.64 -0.64 8.48
N LYS A 629 1.51 -1.83 7.88
CA LYS A 629 0.33 -2.21 7.06
C LYS A 629 -0.96 -2.16 7.89
N LYS A 630 -0.92 -2.64 9.15
CA LYS A 630 -2.07 -2.60 10.06
C LYS A 630 -2.49 -1.14 10.37
N MET A 631 -1.53 -0.27 10.66
CA MET A 631 -1.80 1.15 10.91
C MET A 631 -2.37 1.86 9.69
N GLU A 632 -1.80 1.63 8.50
CA GLU A 632 -2.29 2.20 7.24
C GLU A 632 -3.74 1.78 6.93
N ARG A 633 -4.07 0.50 7.14
CA ARG A 633 -5.45 -0.01 7.00
C ARG A 633 -6.40 0.64 8.00
N GLN A 634 -5.99 0.83 9.25
CA GLN A 634 -6.81 1.52 10.26
C GLN A 634 -7.06 2.98 9.90
N ILE A 635 -6.06 3.67 9.35
CA ILE A 635 -6.22 5.05 8.86
C ILE A 635 -7.21 5.07 7.69
N LEU A 636 -7.04 4.19 6.70
CA LEU A 636 -7.94 4.12 5.54
C LEU A 636 -9.39 3.79 5.96
N ALA A 637 -9.59 2.89 6.92
CA ALA A 637 -10.91 2.56 7.43
C ALA A 637 -11.57 3.76 8.13
N ARG A 638 -10.82 4.51 8.95
CA ARG A 638 -11.32 5.75 9.58
C ARG A 638 -11.63 6.82 8.53
N GLU A 639 -10.78 6.98 7.53
CA GLU A 639 -11.00 7.94 6.44
C GLU A 639 -12.27 7.60 5.64
N LYS A 640 -12.46 6.31 5.31
CA LYS A 640 -13.68 5.84 4.64
C LYS A 640 -14.93 6.12 5.47
N GLN A 641 -14.90 5.84 6.77
CA GLN A 641 -16.01 6.12 7.67
C GLN A 641 -16.33 7.62 7.73
N MET A 642 -15.30 8.47 7.89
CA MET A 642 -15.46 9.93 7.88
C MET A 642 -16.05 10.44 6.56
N ARG A 643 -15.66 9.84 5.43
CA ARG A 643 -16.20 10.18 4.11
C ARG A 643 -17.67 9.79 3.96
N GLU A 644 -18.05 8.59 4.41
CA GLU A 644 -19.45 8.14 4.40
C GLU A 644 -20.35 9.00 5.31
N GLU A 645 -19.82 9.45 6.45
CA GLU A 645 -20.52 10.39 7.35
C GLU A 645 -20.66 11.78 6.71
N ALA A 646 -19.61 12.28 6.05
CA ALA A 646 -19.66 13.56 5.33
C ALA A 646 -20.63 13.52 4.14
N GLU A 647 -20.71 12.39 3.42
CA GLU A 647 -21.65 12.21 2.31
C GLU A 647 -23.10 12.18 2.81
N ARG A 648 -23.38 11.45 3.90
CA ARG A 648 -24.71 11.48 4.55
C ARG A 648 -25.11 12.88 5.02
N ALA A 649 -24.18 13.62 5.64
CA ALA A 649 -24.43 15.00 6.04
C ALA A 649 -24.69 15.92 4.83
N LYS A 650 -23.96 15.72 3.73
CA LYS A 650 -24.18 16.46 2.48
C LYS A 650 -25.57 16.19 1.91
N GLU A 651 -26.01 14.93 1.84
CA GLU A 651 -27.35 14.58 1.36
C GLU A 651 -28.45 15.21 2.23
N GLU A 652 -28.28 15.24 3.55
CA GLU A 652 -29.22 15.91 4.46
C GLU A 652 -29.31 17.42 4.19
N MET A 653 -28.15 18.05 3.96
CA MET A 653 -28.08 19.49 3.65
C MET A 653 -28.67 19.81 2.27
N GLU A 654 -28.44 18.98 1.26
CA GLU A 654 -29.05 19.12 -0.07
C GLU A 654 -30.58 19.02 0.00
N ARG A 655 -31.12 18.07 0.78
CA ARG A 655 -32.58 17.97 1.01
C ARG A 655 -33.14 19.21 1.68
N ARG A 656 -32.46 19.74 2.70
CA ARG A 656 -32.87 21.00 3.37
C ARG A 656 -32.81 22.20 2.43
N LEU A 657 -31.77 22.28 1.58
CA LEU A 657 -31.65 23.35 0.58
C LEU A 657 -32.81 23.31 -0.41
N PHE A 658 -33.18 22.11 -0.87
CA PHE A 658 -34.32 21.94 -1.78
C PHE A 658 -35.63 22.39 -1.13
N GLN A 659 -35.87 22.05 0.15
CA GLN A 659 -37.04 22.50 0.90
C GLN A 659 -37.09 24.03 1.03
N LEU A 660 -35.98 24.66 1.44
CA LEU A 660 -35.90 26.11 1.58
C LEU A 660 -36.07 26.84 0.23
N GLN A 661 -35.54 26.27 -0.84
CA GLN A 661 -35.69 26.84 -2.19
C GLN A 661 -37.15 26.77 -2.67
N ASP A 662 -37.86 25.68 -2.37
CA ASP A 662 -39.28 25.55 -2.69
C ASP A 662 -40.14 26.51 -1.86
N GLU A 663 -39.87 26.64 -0.56
CA GLU A 663 -40.54 27.61 0.32
C GLU A 663 -40.31 29.06 -0.14
N ALA A 664 -39.08 29.40 -0.54
CA ALA A 664 -38.75 30.72 -1.07
C ALA A 664 -39.49 31.00 -2.39
N ARG A 665 -39.58 30.00 -3.28
CA ARG A 665 -40.33 30.11 -4.53
C ARG A 665 -41.82 30.37 -4.27
N LEU A 666 -42.45 29.58 -3.40
CA LEU A 666 -43.86 29.74 -3.05
C LEU A 666 -44.13 31.10 -2.39
N ALA A 667 -43.24 31.57 -1.52
CA ALA A 667 -43.34 32.89 -0.89
C ALA A 667 -43.19 34.03 -1.92
N ASN A 668 -42.29 33.89 -2.89
CA ASN A 668 -42.08 34.88 -3.94
C ASN A 668 -43.27 34.94 -4.94
N GLU A 669 -43.84 33.79 -5.29
CA GLU A 669 -45.06 33.74 -6.11
C GLU A 669 -46.27 34.35 -5.39
N ALA A 670 -46.43 34.07 -4.08
CA ALA A 670 -47.47 34.68 -3.26
C ALA A 670 -47.29 36.20 -3.15
N LEU A 671 -46.04 36.67 -3.05
CA LEU A 671 -45.73 38.10 -3.03
C LEU A 671 -46.15 38.79 -4.33
N LEU A 672 -45.74 38.23 -5.48
CA LEU A 672 -46.06 38.79 -6.79
C LEU A 672 -47.58 38.89 -7.01
N ARG A 673 -48.32 37.81 -6.70
CA ARG A 673 -49.78 37.81 -6.79
C ARG A 673 -50.41 38.86 -5.89
N SER A 674 -49.90 39.03 -4.67
CA SER A 674 -50.41 40.01 -3.72
C SER A 674 -50.16 41.45 -4.16
N GLU A 675 -48.99 41.73 -4.74
CA GLU A 675 -48.61 43.04 -5.28
C GLU A 675 -49.50 43.44 -6.46
N GLU A 676 -49.67 42.54 -7.44
CA GLU A 676 -50.57 42.74 -8.58
C GLU A 676 -52.02 43.00 -8.14
N THR A 677 -52.52 42.25 -7.15
CA THR A 677 -53.87 42.48 -6.61
C THR A 677 -53.99 43.82 -5.88
N ALA A 678 -52.96 44.26 -5.16
CA ALA A 678 -52.97 45.53 -4.44
C ALA A 678 -52.99 46.72 -5.41
N ASP A 679 -52.22 46.67 -6.49
CA ASP A 679 -52.20 47.74 -7.50
C ASP A 679 -53.56 47.87 -8.20
N LEU A 680 -54.16 46.75 -8.60
CA LEU A 680 -55.49 46.72 -9.23
C LEU A 680 -56.58 47.24 -8.29
N LEU A 681 -56.54 46.87 -7.00
CA LEU A 681 -57.50 47.36 -6.00
C LEU A 681 -57.31 48.85 -5.71
N ALA A 682 -56.07 49.34 -5.69
CA ALA A 682 -55.76 50.76 -5.51
C ALA A 682 -56.29 51.62 -6.67
N GLU A 683 -56.10 51.18 -7.92
CA GLU A 683 -56.62 51.87 -9.10
C GLU A 683 -58.16 51.90 -9.10
N LYS A 684 -58.80 50.76 -8.83
CA LYS A 684 -60.27 50.69 -8.73
C LYS A 684 -60.84 51.58 -7.63
N ALA A 685 -60.19 51.62 -6.46
CA ALA A 685 -60.61 52.48 -5.36
C ALA A 685 -60.49 53.97 -5.71
N GLN A 686 -59.42 54.37 -6.42
CA GLN A 686 -59.25 55.75 -6.89
C GLN A 686 -60.33 56.13 -7.92
N ILE A 687 -60.58 55.27 -8.91
CA ILE A 687 -61.61 55.52 -9.93
C ILE A 687 -62.99 55.66 -9.26
N ALA A 688 -63.36 54.75 -8.36
CA ALA A 688 -64.64 54.82 -7.66
C ALA A 688 -64.79 56.09 -6.79
N GLU A 689 -63.71 56.55 -6.17
CA GLU A 689 -63.69 57.80 -5.38
C GLU A 689 -63.81 59.05 -6.28
N GLU A 690 -63.11 59.06 -7.42
CA GLU A 690 -63.22 60.15 -8.41
C GLU A 690 -64.62 60.21 -9.05
N GLU A 691 -65.20 59.06 -9.37
CA GLU A 691 -66.59 58.98 -9.84
C GLU A 691 -67.58 59.49 -8.79
N ALA A 692 -67.39 59.12 -7.52
CA ALA A 692 -68.22 59.63 -6.42
C ALA A 692 -68.12 61.15 -6.29
N LYS A 693 -66.90 61.72 -6.36
CA LYS A 693 -66.67 63.18 -6.33
C LYS A 693 -67.31 63.89 -7.51
N LEU A 694 -67.21 63.34 -8.71
CA LEU A 694 -67.82 63.90 -9.90
C LEU A 694 -69.35 63.90 -9.80
N LEU A 695 -69.95 62.80 -9.31
CA LEU A 695 -71.39 62.71 -9.08
C LEU A 695 -71.86 63.68 -8.00
N ALA A 696 -71.09 63.85 -6.92
CA ALA A 696 -71.37 64.84 -5.88
C ALA A 696 -71.28 66.28 -6.40
N HIS A 697 -70.30 66.59 -7.26
CA HIS A 697 -70.20 67.89 -7.91
C HIS A 697 -71.42 68.18 -8.81
N LYS A 698 -71.82 67.21 -9.64
CA LYS A 698 -73.01 67.33 -10.49
C LYS A 698 -74.30 67.48 -9.66
N ALA A 699 -74.39 66.81 -8.52
CA ALA A 699 -75.50 66.98 -7.59
C ALA A 699 -75.53 68.41 -7.00
N ALA A 700 -74.38 68.94 -6.59
CA ALA A 700 -74.26 70.31 -6.10
C ALA A 700 -74.60 71.36 -7.16
N GLU A 701 -74.21 71.15 -8.41
CA GLU A 701 -74.59 71.99 -9.55
C GLU A 701 -76.11 71.96 -9.79
N ALA A 702 -76.73 70.78 -9.81
CA ALA A 702 -78.17 70.62 -9.95
C ALA A 702 -78.96 71.29 -8.81
N GLU A 703 -78.41 71.26 -7.59
CA GLU A 703 -79.01 71.92 -6.43
C GLU A 703 -78.85 73.45 -6.47
N GLN A 704 -77.71 73.96 -6.97
CA GLN A 704 -77.53 75.39 -7.24
C GLN A 704 -78.49 75.88 -8.33
N GLU A 705 -78.71 75.09 -9.40
CA GLU A 705 -79.71 75.40 -10.41
C GLU A 705 -81.12 75.45 -9.81
N ARG A 706 -81.48 74.47 -8.96
CA ARG A 706 -82.75 74.48 -8.22
C ARG A 706 -82.93 75.76 -7.40
N GLN A 707 -81.91 76.17 -6.65
CA GLN A 707 -81.94 77.40 -5.84
C GLN A 707 -82.11 78.66 -6.70
N ARG A 708 -81.44 78.73 -7.86
CA ARG A 708 -81.62 79.83 -8.82
C ARG A 708 -83.06 79.88 -9.33
N LEU A 709 -83.62 78.72 -9.69
CA LEU A 709 -85.00 78.59 -10.16
C LEU A 709 -86.02 79.02 -9.09
N GLU A 710 -85.77 78.70 -7.82
CA GLU A 710 -86.60 79.09 -6.66
C GLU A 710 -86.66 80.61 -6.44
N VAL A 711 -85.51 81.31 -6.56
CA VAL A 711 -85.44 82.77 -6.39
C VAL A 711 -86.12 83.53 -7.54
N THR A 712 -86.14 82.98 -8.76
CA THR A 712 -86.82 83.58 -9.92
C THR A 712 -88.36 83.46 -9.93
N ALA A 713 -88.99 82.93 -8.89
CA ALA A 713 -90.44 82.78 -8.82
C ALA A 713 -91.18 84.15 -8.86
N MET A 714 -91.81 84.45 -10.00
CA MET A 714 -92.54 85.70 -10.29
C MET A 714 -94.08 85.54 -10.23
N LYS A 715 -94.79 86.69 -10.26
CA LYS A 715 -96.16 86.94 -9.74
C LYS A 715 -97.37 86.39 -10.55
N THR A 716 -97.21 85.44 -11.48
CA THR A 716 -98.33 84.87 -12.29
C THR A 716 -98.61 83.38 -11.97
N LYS A 717 -99.87 82.94 -12.05
CA LYS A 717 -100.33 81.63 -11.54
C LYS A 717 -99.99 80.43 -12.45
N GLU A 718 -99.83 80.64 -13.76
CA GLU A 718 -99.51 79.57 -14.74
C GLU A 718 -98.00 79.31 -14.86
N GLU A 719 -97.16 80.35 -14.90
CA GLU A 719 -95.69 80.21 -14.94
C GLU A 719 -95.15 79.52 -13.68
N LYS A 720 -95.81 79.77 -12.53
CA LYS A 720 -95.51 79.10 -11.25
C LYS A 720 -95.64 77.58 -11.32
N ARG A 721 -96.65 77.03 -12.02
CA ARG A 721 -96.86 75.57 -12.11
C ARG A 721 -95.80 74.87 -12.96
N LEU A 722 -95.41 75.47 -14.08
CA LEU A 722 -94.36 74.91 -14.95
C LEU A 722 -92.99 74.95 -14.24
N MET A 723 -92.72 76.03 -13.50
CA MET A 723 -91.49 76.16 -12.73
C MET A 723 -91.42 75.19 -11.55
N GLU A 724 -92.54 74.97 -10.84
CA GLU A 724 -92.65 73.95 -9.79
C GLU A 724 -92.40 72.53 -10.32
N GLN A 725 -92.85 72.21 -11.54
CA GLN A 725 -92.57 70.92 -12.17
C GLN A 725 -91.06 70.75 -12.46
N LYS A 726 -90.41 71.76 -13.07
CA LYS A 726 -88.96 71.73 -13.34
C LYS A 726 -88.13 71.67 -12.06
N MET A 727 -88.58 72.35 -11.01
CA MET A 727 -87.93 72.30 -9.69
C MET A 727 -88.00 70.90 -9.08
N ARG A 728 -89.15 70.20 -9.18
CA ARG A 728 -89.28 68.80 -8.73
C ARG A 728 -88.44 67.83 -9.56
N GLU A 729 -88.35 68.04 -10.86
CA GLU A 729 -87.51 67.22 -11.74
C GLU A 729 -86.01 67.40 -11.41
N ALA A 730 -85.56 68.64 -11.17
CA ALA A 730 -84.20 68.95 -10.72
C ALA A 730 -83.91 68.38 -9.31
N GLU A 731 -84.87 68.47 -8.39
CA GLU A 731 -84.79 67.87 -7.05
C GLU A 731 -84.68 66.34 -7.11
N GLN A 732 -85.51 65.68 -7.93
CA GLN A 732 -85.44 64.23 -8.14
C GLN A 732 -84.12 63.80 -8.78
N LEU A 733 -83.56 64.61 -9.68
CA LEU A 733 -82.26 64.35 -10.30
C LEU A 733 -81.12 64.48 -9.27
N ALA A 734 -81.14 65.54 -8.44
CA ALA A 734 -80.15 65.75 -7.39
C ALA A 734 -80.15 64.59 -6.37
N VAL A 735 -81.32 64.16 -5.90
CA VAL A 735 -81.43 63.02 -4.97
C VAL A 735 -80.86 61.73 -5.57
N LYS A 736 -81.15 61.44 -6.85
CA LYS A 736 -80.58 60.27 -7.55
C LYS A 736 -79.07 60.34 -7.69
N LEU A 737 -78.51 61.52 -7.98
CA LEU A 737 -77.06 61.72 -8.09
C LEU A 737 -76.36 61.58 -6.74
N VAL A 738 -76.96 62.08 -5.65
CA VAL A 738 -76.46 61.88 -4.29
C VAL A 738 -76.45 60.39 -3.93
N GLU A 739 -77.56 59.69 -4.15
CA GLU A 739 -77.65 58.25 -3.84
C GLU A 739 -76.62 57.42 -4.65
N GLN A 740 -76.41 57.75 -5.93
CA GLN A 740 -75.36 57.12 -6.74
C GLN A 740 -73.95 57.46 -6.23
N SER A 741 -73.70 58.69 -5.80
CA SER A 741 -72.42 59.09 -5.21
C SER A 741 -72.12 58.34 -3.91
N GLU A 742 -73.10 58.16 -3.04
CA GLU A 742 -72.96 57.41 -1.78
C GLU A 742 -72.70 55.92 -2.04
N ARG A 743 -73.33 55.33 -3.06
CA ARG A 743 -73.07 53.93 -3.45
C ARG A 743 -71.63 53.76 -3.95
N ARG A 744 -71.13 54.69 -4.77
CA ARG A 744 -69.74 54.67 -5.26
C ARG A 744 -68.72 54.93 -4.14
N LEU A 745 -69.08 55.76 -3.17
CA LEU A 745 -68.24 55.98 -1.98
C LEU A 745 -68.15 54.72 -1.11
N LYS A 746 -69.27 54.01 -0.89
CA LYS A 746 -69.27 52.72 -0.17
C LYS A 746 -68.48 51.65 -0.90
N GLU A 747 -68.55 51.60 -2.23
CA GLU A 747 -67.73 50.71 -3.06
C GLU A 747 -66.24 51.04 -2.93
N ALA A 748 -65.88 52.34 -2.95
CA ALA A 748 -64.51 52.79 -2.74
C ALA A 748 -63.99 52.42 -1.34
N ASP A 749 -64.82 52.54 -0.29
CA ASP A 749 -64.45 52.14 1.07
C ASP A 749 -64.26 50.62 1.21
N HIS A 750 -65.11 49.81 0.57
CA HIS A 750 -64.92 48.36 0.52
C HIS A 750 -63.62 47.98 -0.20
N LEU A 751 -63.35 48.59 -1.36
CA LEU A 751 -62.11 48.36 -2.11
C LEU A 751 -60.86 48.79 -1.33
N LYS A 752 -60.96 49.85 -0.52
CA LYS A 752 -59.88 50.26 0.40
C LYS A 752 -59.65 49.23 1.51
N GLN A 753 -60.70 48.59 2.02
CA GLN A 753 -60.56 47.50 2.98
C GLN A 753 -59.86 46.28 2.35
N ASP A 754 -60.30 45.84 1.17
CA ASP A 754 -59.66 44.73 0.44
C ASP A 754 -58.18 45.04 0.13
N LEU A 755 -57.86 46.31 -0.20
CA LEU A 755 -56.49 46.78 -0.41
C LEU A 755 -55.62 46.65 0.84
N THR A 756 -56.18 46.92 2.04
CA THR A 756 -55.43 46.74 3.29
C THR A 756 -55.11 45.26 3.56
N GLU A 757 -56.04 44.37 3.27
CA GLU A 757 -55.84 42.92 3.42
C GLU A 757 -54.78 42.39 2.46
N ALA A 758 -54.77 42.86 1.21
CA ALA A 758 -53.76 42.55 0.21
C ALA A 758 -52.36 43.06 0.63
N LYS A 759 -52.26 44.28 1.17
CA LYS A 759 -50.98 44.82 1.69
C LYS A 759 -50.45 44.08 2.91
N ASP A 760 -51.34 43.57 3.77
CA ASP A 760 -50.92 42.75 4.90
C ASP A 760 -50.49 41.34 4.47
N ALA A 761 -51.10 40.78 3.42
CA ALA A 761 -50.63 39.55 2.79
C ALA A 761 -49.23 39.70 2.16
N GLU A 762 -48.98 40.83 1.48
CA GLU A 762 -47.67 41.21 0.94
C GLU A 762 -46.59 41.30 2.04
N ARG A 763 -46.89 41.96 3.16
CA ARG A 763 -45.99 42.04 4.32
C ARG A 763 -45.66 40.67 4.91
N ARG A 764 -46.65 39.78 5.02
CA ARG A 764 -46.44 38.40 5.49
C ARG A 764 -45.53 37.61 4.55
N ALA A 765 -45.72 37.74 3.23
CA ALA A 765 -44.86 37.09 2.23
C ALA A 765 -43.42 37.63 2.28
N LYS A 766 -43.24 38.96 2.38
CA LYS A 766 -41.92 39.60 2.58
C LYS A 766 -41.24 39.14 3.87
N GLN A 767 -41.98 39.01 4.97
CA GLN A 767 -41.44 38.51 6.24
C GLN A 767 -40.96 37.07 6.15
N LYS A 768 -41.71 36.17 5.49
CA LYS A 768 -41.26 34.78 5.25
C LYS A 768 -39.96 34.72 4.44
N LEU A 769 -39.82 35.54 3.40
CA LEU A 769 -38.57 35.63 2.63
C LEU A 769 -37.39 36.16 3.47
N LEU A 770 -37.64 37.11 4.36
CA LEU A 770 -36.67 37.62 5.33
C LEU A 770 -36.24 36.56 6.35
N GLU A 771 -37.16 35.73 6.83
CA GLU A 771 -36.85 34.60 7.73
C GLU A 771 -35.99 33.55 7.06
N ILE A 772 -36.31 33.16 5.82
CA ILE A 772 -35.48 32.24 5.02
C ILE A 772 -34.07 32.83 4.84
N THR A 773 -33.97 34.13 4.53
CA THR A 773 -32.67 34.83 4.35
C THR A 773 -31.87 34.91 5.66
N LYS A 774 -32.52 35.23 6.79
CA LYS A 774 -31.88 35.28 8.11
C LYS A 774 -31.39 33.92 8.58
N THR A 775 -32.11 32.85 8.25
CA THR A 775 -31.74 31.47 8.58
C THR A 775 -30.53 31.00 7.75
N THR A 776 -30.30 31.61 6.59
CA THR A 776 -29.17 31.32 5.69
C THR A 776 -27.84 31.97 6.13
N TYR A 777 -27.89 33.09 6.86
CA TYR A 777 -26.69 33.85 7.25
C TYR A 777 -25.77 33.15 8.29
N PRO A 778 -26.29 32.44 9.31
CA PRO A 778 -25.46 31.66 10.24
C PRO A 778 -24.81 30.44 9.58
N LEU A 779 -25.43 29.88 8.54
CA LEU A 779 -24.92 28.69 7.84
C LEU A 779 -23.74 29.03 6.92
N ILE A 780 -23.78 30.18 6.23
CA ILE A 780 -22.64 30.60 5.40
C ILE A 780 -21.42 30.96 6.27
N ALA A 781 -21.64 31.49 7.48
CA ALA A 781 -20.58 31.82 8.43
C ALA A 781 -19.95 30.59 9.10
N ALA A 782 -20.75 29.54 9.39
CA ALA A 782 -20.25 28.31 10.02
C ALA A 782 -19.42 27.42 9.08
N TYR A 783 -19.62 27.51 7.76
CA TYR A 783 -18.93 26.67 6.78
C TYR A 783 -17.88 27.41 5.92
N SER A 784 -17.72 28.74 6.10
CA SER A 784 -16.61 29.51 5.48
C SER A 784 -15.38 29.65 6.37
N ALA A 785 -15.45 29.19 7.62
CA ALA A 785 -14.26 28.91 8.41
C ALA A 785 -13.76 27.49 8.06
N PRO A 786 -12.49 27.32 7.64
CA PRO A 786 -11.86 26.01 7.67
C PRO A 786 -12.03 25.44 9.09
N PRO A 787 -12.21 24.12 9.28
CA PRO A 787 -12.04 23.56 10.61
C PRO A 787 -10.65 23.99 11.07
N ALA A 788 -10.59 24.74 12.17
CA ALA A 788 -9.33 24.98 12.83
C ALA A 788 -8.68 23.59 13.06
N PRO A 789 -7.37 23.43 12.78
CA PRO A 789 -6.67 22.27 13.31
C PRO A 789 -7.00 22.22 14.81
N PRO A 790 -7.27 21.04 15.40
CA PRO A 790 -7.51 20.96 16.83
C PRO A 790 -6.40 21.75 17.52
N GLU A 791 -6.81 22.78 18.28
CA GLU A 791 -5.90 23.57 19.07
C GLU A 791 -5.01 22.59 19.82
N ALA A 792 -3.72 22.74 19.58
CA ALA A 792 -2.70 22.11 20.36
C ALA A 792 -2.98 22.48 21.82
N ALA A 793 -3.56 21.56 22.57
CA ALA A 793 -3.38 21.56 24.01
C ALA A 793 -1.87 21.62 24.24
N ASP A 794 -1.44 22.68 24.91
CA ASP A 794 -0.07 23.00 25.27
C ASP A 794 0.78 21.74 25.48
N PHE A 795 1.64 21.45 24.52
CA PHE A 795 2.87 20.71 24.78
C PHE A 795 4.02 21.62 24.41
N ALA A 796 4.42 22.42 25.40
CA ALA A 796 5.71 23.05 25.43
C ALA A 796 6.77 22.01 25.11
N TYR A 797 7.57 22.30 24.09
CA TYR A 797 8.72 21.53 23.68
C TYR A 797 9.83 21.77 24.72
N GLU A 798 9.83 21.01 25.81
CA GLU A 798 11.04 20.84 26.60
C GLU A 798 11.99 19.91 25.83
N SER A 799 13.03 20.54 25.31
CA SER A 799 14.23 19.87 24.84
C SER A 799 14.94 19.23 26.02
N GLU A 800 14.73 17.94 26.27
CA GLU A 800 15.66 17.17 27.09
C GLU A 800 15.93 15.79 26.49
N SER A 801 17.21 15.42 26.49
CA SER A 801 17.76 14.23 25.87
C SER A 801 17.15 12.96 26.44
N MET A 802 16.68 12.06 25.57
CA MET A 802 16.31 10.69 25.94
C MET A 802 17.53 9.92 26.50
N ARG A 803 17.63 9.91 27.83
CA ARG A 803 17.98 8.69 28.57
C ARG A 803 16.66 8.09 29.06
N LEU A 804 16.28 6.96 28.48
CA LEU A 804 15.13 6.16 28.89
C LEU A 804 15.46 5.48 30.23
N ASP A 805 14.92 6.03 31.32
CA ASP A 805 14.79 5.31 32.59
C ASP A 805 13.36 4.75 32.66
N PHE A 806 13.23 3.43 32.59
CA PHE A 806 11.94 2.72 32.62
C PHE A 806 11.31 2.82 34.01
N LYS A 807 10.12 3.40 34.13
CA LYS A 807 9.31 3.35 35.35
C LYS A 807 8.28 2.21 35.30
N ASP A 808 8.07 1.60 36.45
CA ASP A 808 7.23 0.42 36.78
C ASP A 808 5.74 0.51 36.36
N SER A 809 5.29 1.70 35.96
CA SER A 809 3.95 2.01 35.42
C SER A 809 3.71 1.37 34.06
N ASP A 810 4.68 1.47 33.14
CA ASP A 810 4.50 1.04 31.76
C ASP A 810 4.52 -0.47 31.64
N MET A 811 5.27 -1.15 32.52
CA MET A 811 5.30 -2.60 32.66
C MET A 811 3.93 -3.16 33.07
N LYS A 812 3.24 -2.50 34.02
CA LYS A 812 1.89 -2.90 34.46
C LYS A 812 0.84 -2.65 33.38
N ARG A 813 0.96 -1.55 32.63
CA ARG A 813 0.06 -1.24 31.51
C ARG A 813 0.21 -2.26 30.38
N LEU A 814 1.45 -2.61 30.02
CA LEU A 814 1.75 -3.67 29.05
C LEU A 814 1.25 -5.03 29.55
N SER A 815 1.43 -5.36 30.83
CA SER A 815 0.97 -6.62 31.42
C SER A 815 -0.56 -6.74 31.38
N MET A 816 -1.30 -5.67 31.68
CA MET A 816 -2.76 -5.66 31.59
C MET A 816 -3.25 -5.76 30.14
N GLU A 817 -2.53 -5.15 29.20
CA GLU A 817 -2.86 -5.22 27.77
C GLU A 817 -2.59 -6.62 27.20
N ILE A 818 -1.48 -7.25 27.58
CA ILE A 818 -1.17 -8.65 27.26
C ILE A 818 -2.22 -9.59 27.86
N GLU A 819 -2.63 -9.36 29.11
CA GLU A 819 -3.62 -10.21 29.78
C GLU A 819 -5.03 -10.04 29.17
N ARG A 820 -5.36 -8.83 28.71
CA ARG A 820 -6.58 -8.54 27.93
C ARG A 820 -6.57 -9.24 26.58
N GLU A 821 -5.49 -9.13 25.80
CA GLU A 821 -5.34 -9.84 24.52
C GLU A 821 -5.42 -11.37 24.73
N ARG A 822 -4.85 -11.88 25.83
CA ARG A 822 -4.93 -13.29 26.18
C ARG A 822 -6.36 -13.74 26.52
N LEU A 823 -7.13 -12.92 27.25
CA LEU A 823 -8.53 -13.20 27.56
C LEU A 823 -9.40 -13.17 26.30
N GLU A 824 -9.23 -12.17 25.44
CA GLU A 824 -9.91 -12.09 24.14
C GLU A 824 -9.59 -13.29 23.25
N TYR A 825 -8.35 -13.75 23.24
CA TYR A 825 -7.94 -14.96 22.52
C TYR A 825 -8.64 -16.22 23.06
N MET A 826 -8.68 -16.40 24.39
CA MET A 826 -9.36 -17.54 25.00
C MET A 826 -10.87 -17.54 24.73
N GLU A 827 -11.50 -16.37 24.71
CA GLU A 827 -12.92 -16.22 24.42
C GLU A 827 -13.24 -16.52 22.95
N LYS A 828 -12.46 -15.97 22.01
CA LYS A 828 -12.57 -16.28 20.57
C LYS A 828 -12.33 -17.76 20.26
N SER A 829 -11.33 -18.37 20.91
CA SER A 829 -11.03 -19.79 20.74
C SER A 829 -12.18 -20.68 21.24
N LYS A 830 -12.81 -20.33 22.37
CA LYS A 830 -13.97 -21.05 22.88
C LYS A 830 -15.19 -20.88 21.96
N HIS A 831 -15.45 -19.67 21.49
CA HIS A 831 -16.55 -19.40 20.56
C HIS A 831 -16.41 -20.23 19.27
N LEU A 832 -15.22 -20.27 18.68
CA LEU A 832 -14.94 -21.08 17.50
C LEU A 832 -15.16 -22.59 17.75
N GLN A 833 -14.77 -23.09 18.92
CA GLN A 833 -15.02 -24.49 19.30
C GLN A 833 -16.51 -24.80 19.43
N ASP A 834 -17.30 -23.88 19.99
CA ASP A 834 -18.74 -24.03 20.12
C ASP A 834 -19.42 -24.01 18.75
N GLN A 835 -19.05 -23.09 17.85
CA GLN A 835 -19.57 -23.04 16.47
C GLN A 835 -19.18 -24.28 15.65
N LEU A 836 -17.95 -24.80 15.80
CA LEU A 836 -17.53 -26.05 15.15
C LEU A 836 -18.34 -27.26 15.65
N LYS A 837 -18.69 -27.28 16.93
CA LYS A 837 -19.53 -28.32 17.53
C LYS A 837 -20.97 -28.25 17.02
N GLU A 838 -21.50 -27.05 16.83
CA GLU A 838 -22.80 -26.81 16.22
C GLU A 838 -22.81 -27.27 14.75
N LEU A 839 -21.86 -26.81 13.94
CA LEU A 839 -21.71 -27.23 12.54
C LEU A 839 -21.59 -28.75 12.40
N LYS A 840 -20.82 -29.38 13.30
CA LYS A 840 -20.72 -30.84 13.36
C LYS A 840 -22.08 -31.49 13.58
N SER A 841 -22.87 -30.99 14.53
CA SER A 841 -24.21 -31.54 14.80
C SER A 841 -25.17 -31.37 13.62
N GLU A 842 -25.10 -30.23 12.92
CA GLU A 842 -25.92 -29.96 11.73
C GLU A 842 -25.57 -30.92 10.59
N ILE A 843 -24.28 -31.07 10.27
CA ILE A 843 -23.81 -31.90 9.17
C ILE A 843 -23.98 -33.40 9.49
N GLU A 844 -23.80 -33.81 10.76
CA GLU A 844 -23.94 -35.20 11.18
C GLU A 844 -25.37 -35.75 11.01
N SER A 845 -26.38 -34.88 11.08
CA SER A 845 -27.78 -35.25 10.80
C SER A 845 -28.05 -35.64 9.32
N LEU A 846 -27.16 -35.25 8.40
CA LEU A 846 -27.31 -35.45 6.94
C LEU A 846 -26.39 -36.56 6.39
N LYS A 847 -25.81 -37.38 7.27
CA LYS A 847 -24.83 -38.41 6.91
C LYS A 847 -25.51 -39.65 6.31
N LEU A 848 -24.92 -40.23 5.25
CA LEU A 848 -25.45 -41.43 4.59
C LEU A 848 -25.38 -42.68 5.50
N GLU A 849 -26.51 -43.37 5.67
CA GLU A 849 -26.70 -44.51 6.60
C GLU A 849 -25.79 -45.73 6.33
N GLU A 850 -25.46 -46.03 5.06
CA GLU A 850 -24.59 -47.16 4.69
C GLU A 850 -23.14 -47.01 5.20
N GLN A 851 -22.60 -45.79 5.21
CA GLN A 851 -21.27 -45.53 5.81
C GLN A 851 -21.31 -45.47 7.34
N GLN A 852 -22.47 -45.18 7.91
CA GLN A 852 -22.70 -45.17 9.35
C GLN A 852 -22.57 -46.58 9.95
N GLN A 853 -23.06 -47.62 9.27
CA GLN A 853 -22.93 -49.01 9.73
C GLN A 853 -21.48 -49.52 9.71
N GLN A 854 -20.71 -49.22 8.66
CA GLN A 854 -19.29 -49.60 8.58
C GLN A 854 -18.44 -48.84 9.62
N GLN A 855 -18.71 -47.55 9.82
CA GLN A 855 -18.01 -46.75 10.83
C GLN A 855 -18.44 -47.10 12.25
N GLN A 856 -19.70 -47.45 12.51
CA GLN A 856 -20.14 -47.95 13.82
C GLN A 856 -19.48 -49.30 14.15
N GLN A 857 -19.33 -50.20 13.18
CA GLN A 857 -18.58 -51.45 13.39
C GLN A 857 -17.10 -51.19 13.70
N GLN A 858 -16.45 -50.27 12.97
CA GLN A 858 -15.07 -49.88 13.25
C GLN A 858 -14.91 -49.14 14.58
N HIS A 859 -15.86 -48.28 14.94
CA HIS A 859 -15.85 -47.52 16.19
C HIS A 859 -16.15 -48.42 17.40
N GLN A 860 -17.06 -49.39 17.28
CA GLN A 860 -17.25 -50.45 18.29
C GLN A 860 -16.00 -51.31 18.45
N GLN A 861 -15.33 -51.68 17.35
CA GLN A 861 -14.04 -52.38 17.42
C GLN A 861 -12.94 -51.54 18.07
N GLN A 862 -12.87 -50.24 17.78
CA GLN A 862 -11.89 -49.32 18.38
C GLN A 862 -12.18 -49.06 19.87
N GLN A 863 -13.45 -48.89 20.26
CA GLN A 863 -13.84 -48.75 21.66
C GLN A 863 -13.57 -50.05 22.45
N GLN A 864 -13.83 -51.22 21.86
CA GLN A 864 -13.45 -52.51 22.46
C GLN A 864 -11.94 -52.66 22.60
N GLN A 865 -11.14 -52.23 21.60
CA GLN A 865 -9.68 -52.24 21.69
C GLN A 865 -9.15 -51.24 22.72
N GLN A 866 -9.73 -50.03 22.83
CA GLN A 866 -9.38 -49.06 23.87
C GLN A 866 -9.74 -49.58 25.26
N GLN A 867 -10.92 -50.19 25.45
CA GLN A 867 -11.28 -50.83 26.72
C GLN A 867 -10.37 -52.01 27.06
N GLN A 868 -9.99 -52.84 26.09
CA GLN A 868 -9.02 -53.92 26.30
C GLN A 868 -7.62 -53.39 26.64
N GLN A 869 -7.15 -52.32 25.98
CA GLN A 869 -5.88 -51.68 26.31
C GLN A 869 -5.92 -50.99 27.68
N GLN A 870 -7.04 -50.39 28.07
CA GLN A 870 -7.23 -49.77 29.37
C GLN A 870 -7.34 -50.81 30.48
N GLN A 871 -7.98 -51.96 30.23
CA GLN A 871 -7.97 -53.12 31.12
C GLN A 871 -6.58 -53.75 31.22
N GLN A 872 -5.81 -53.87 30.14
CA GLN A 872 -4.41 -54.32 30.18
C GLN A 872 -3.51 -53.33 30.91
N ARG A 873 -3.72 -52.02 30.73
CA ARG A 873 -3.01 -50.95 31.44
C ARG A 873 -3.33 -50.96 32.93
N ASN A 874 -4.59 -51.17 33.30
CA ASN A 874 -5.04 -51.32 34.68
C ASN A 874 -4.52 -52.63 35.32
N ARG A 875 -4.44 -53.74 34.56
CA ARG A 875 -3.77 -54.98 35.02
C ARG A 875 -2.26 -54.78 35.22
N ARG A 876 -1.59 -54.01 34.35
CA ARG A 876 -0.16 -53.66 34.49
C ARG A 876 0.09 -52.71 35.67
N LEU A 877 -0.79 -51.75 35.88
CA LEU A 877 -0.79 -50.84 37.04
C LEU A 877 -1.10 -51.58 38.34
N SER A 878 -1.99 -52.59 38.32
CA SER A 878 -2.25 -53.43 39.49
C SER A 878 -1.05 -54.30 39.82
N THR A 879 -0.40 -54.95 38.84
CA THR A 879 0.85 -55.70 39.07
C THR A 879 2.00 -54.79 39.52
N ALA A 880 2.09 -53.56 39.01
CA ALA A 880 3.09 -52.57 39.43
C ALA A 880 2.80 -52.02 40.84
N SER A 881 1.52 -51.97 41.25
CA SER A 881 1.10 -51.56 42.60
C SER A 881 1.37 -52.64 43.65
N THR A 882 1.32 -53.93 43.28
CA THR A 882 1.72 -55.04 44.16
C THR A 882 3.23 -55.01 44.43
N VAL A 883 4.05 -54.74 43.41
CA VAL A 883 5.51 -54.59 43.56
C VAL A 883 5.87 -53.29 44.31
N ARG A 884 5.10 -52.21 44.16
CA ARG A 884 5.31 -50.97 44.94
C ARG A 884 4.95 -51.14 46.41
N ARG A 885 3.89 -51.89 46.75
CA ARG A 885 3.49 -52.13 48.15
C ARG A 885 4.51 -52.97 48.94
N GLU A 886 5.25 -53.87 48.30
CA GLU A 886 6.33 -54.62 48.95
C GLU A 886 7.62 -53.81 49.16
N VAL A 887 7.87 -52.78 48.35
CA VAL A 887 9.07 -51.92 48.47
C VAL A 887 8.86 -50.76 49.47
N THR A 888 7.63 -50.23 49.59
CA THR A 888 7.33 -49.17 50.57
C THR A 888 7.20 -49.65 52.01
N SER A 889 6.92 -50.93 52.28
CA SER A 889 6.91 -51.46 53.66
C SER A 889 8.32 -51.68 54.21
N ARG A 890 9.32 -51.95 53.35
CA ARG A 890 10.73 -52.10 53.75
C ARG A 890 11.46 -50.76 53.95
N SER A 891 11.08 -49.70 53.24
CA SER A 891 11.75 -48.39 53.37
C SER A 891 11.23 -47.54 54.53
N GLN A 892 9.99 -47.73 55.00
CA GLN A 892 9.47 -47.01 56.17
C GLN A 892 10.04 -47.54 57.51
N SER A 893 10.47 -48.80 57.57
CA SER A 893 11.09 -49.38 58.77
C SER A 893 12.54 -48.89 59.01
N THR A 894 13.28 -48.53 57.95
CA THR A 894 14.68 -48.09 58.04
C THR A 894 14.84 -46.59 58.32
N TYR A 895 13.86 -45.76 57.94
CA TYR A 895 13.89 -44.32 58.20
C TYR A 895 13.50 -43.95 59.65
N LEU A 896 12.63 -44.74 60.29
CA LEU A 896 12.27 -44.54 61.70
C LEU A 896 13.41 -44.90 62.66
N THR A 897 14.20 -45.93 62.35
CA THR A 897 15.38 -46.32 63.16
C THR A 897 16.55 -45.34 63.04
N ALA A 898 16.71 -44.67 61.90
CA ALA A 898 17.76 -43.66 61.67
C ALA A 898 17.47 -42.31 62.38
N ILE A 899 16.20 -41.95 62.53
CA ILE A 899 15.79 -40.72 63.22
C ILE A 899 15.92 -40.88 64.75
N GLU A 900 15.62 -42.06 65.30
CA GLU A 900 15.80 -42.34 66.74
C GLU A 900 17.28 -42.35 67.17
N THR A 901 18.19 -42.83 66.31
CA THR A 901 19.65 -42.84 66.58
C THR A 901 20.29 -41.45 66.49
N LEU A 902 19.83 -40.60 65.56
CA LEU A 902 20.29 -39.21 65.47
C LEU A 902 19.82 -38.35 66.67
N HIS A 903 18.61 -38.61 67.18
CA HIS A 903 18.08 -37.92 68.35
C HIS A 903 18.79 -38.32 69.66
N THR A 904 19.28 -39.56 69.78
CA THR A 904 20.10 -40.01 70.92
C THR A 904 21.54 -39.46 70.86
N CYS A 905 22.16 -39.38 69.68
CA CYS A 905 23.49 -38.77 69.52
C CYS A 905 23.51 -37.26 69.81
N LEU A 906 22.46 -36.52 69.41
CA LEU A 906 22.37 -35.07 69.68
C LEU A 906 22.13 -34.75 71.17
N ARG A 907 21.43 -35.63 71.92
CA ARG A 907 21.32 -35.52 73.39
C ARG A 907 22.64 -35.81 74.12
N TRP A 908 23.49 -36.69 73.60
CA TRP A 908 24.78 -37.01 74.20
C TRP A 908 25.82 -35.89 74.00
N LEU A 909 25.79 -35.20 72.86
CA LEU A 909 26.70 -34.08 72.54
C LEU A 909 26.37 -32.77 73.29
N SER A 910 25.13 -32.59 73.76
CA SER A 910 24.73 -31.40 74.52
C SER A 910 25.09 -31.45 76.01
N LEU A 911 25.53 -32.60 76.54
CA LEU A 911 25.83 -32.82 77.96
C LEU A 911 27.34 -32.82 78.29
N LYS A 912 28.23 -32.54 77.33
CA LYS A 912 29.70 -32.64 77.50
C LYS A 912 30.51 -31.36 77.25
N LYS A 913 29.90 -30.17 77.34
CA LYS A 913 30.60 -28.87 77.31
C LYS A 913 30.30 -28.06 78.58
N CYS A 914 30.85 -28.49 79.71
CA CYS A 914 31.07 -27.67 80.90
C CYS A 914 32.15 -28.36 81.74
N GLU A 915 33.42 -28.10 81.46
CA GLU A 915 34.51 -28.17 82.44
C GLU A 915 35.77 -27.47 81.85
N PRO A 916 36.42 -26.54 82.58
CA PRO A 916 37.57 -25.77 82.09
C PRO A 916 38.91 -26.35 82.59
N ALA A 917 39.98 -26.25 81.79
CA ALA A 917 41.36 -26.52 82.22
C ALA A 917 42.38 -25.88 81.23
N PRO A 918 43.65 -25.63 81.61
CA PRO A 918 44.21 -24.27 81.62
C PRO A 918 45.45 -24.05 80.72
N ASP A 919 45.89 -22.79 80.73
CA ASP A 919 47.10 -22.18 80.17
C ASP A 919 48.35 -23.07 80.01
N ARG A 920 48.99 -22.95 78.84
CA ARG A 920 50.44 -22.81 78.66
C ARG A 920 50.81 -22.33 77.26
#